data_AF-A0A196SLB8-F1
#
_entry.id   AF-A0A196SLB8-F1
#
_cell.length_a   1.000
_cell.length_b   1.000
_cell.length_c   1.000
_cell.angle_alpha   90.00
_cell.angle_beta   90.00
_cell.angle_gamma   90.00
#
_symmetry.space_group_name_H-M   'P 1'
#
loop_
_entity.id
_entity.type
_entity.pdbx_description
1 polymer ?
#
loop_
_entity_poly.entity_id
_entity_poly.type
_entity_poly.pdbx_seq_one_letter_code
_entity_poly.pdbx_strand_id
1 'polypeptide(L)'
;MKSLALFVMLLSAALSTLVCEQGQVYVAVTKKCVSWASEESYTILNGGTTLVTSAAFANNEQRTDEYCLPATTNNQYSINFHDSFSTAGDSWSSGAWASVAGIYGNVFFKNYMTEKRDELFPLSLYYPIMKNQQWKMFSSTSSIASDWFAVNFSDGNWQQVTLGSATPATGTQYFRKQFAGITDMAAYEARFNYRYGIVAYMNGVEIFRDHMPEGAVTPGTGSTGAYDAYEYHGVIRPAGEAEGTNNVLAVELHFANAGSENAVEFDAFVASIAPSIQASENTKCFIYPYGATITATGGNNPAYIFDFTKYNSYSATSTVLPATVNYELSGSRAHINGLRVWPYTSYSSAPGTFTWQGAMSSSTAYSNVVSISGATYESSTYQTFYGYFNAKPYQSYRLTVTSPAASTSVYAYEVQPVTCHDLLPSSIEFNPNSYSVYANYEEVTIHPTVQEFTGCTVNPALPAGLTMNPSTCTISGKPTVSISTTTFTVSSTVAGQQYQGTFTLQVMSCSGTLLKVLRTYKTNGYYESFNIKEKASQQILLNVAYNSGQPNNEDRTYIICATGSIYVVTIDSSINYWQSSSFLYVNAVLSGNEYETIARLRYDSYQGLPEDRNINAQWAVGPSQSWQYKMGDVPANWQTEAGWQTASMGSFPASTNTIQLYKNTFNVNSLNDVAGFVISLRYVYGCIVYMNNVEVFRNGVTGDLSTSSTATNNYNNILYHQISLPVKTMAIGDQPAVNYI
;
A
#
# COMPACT_ATOMS: atom_id res chain seq x y z
N MET A 1 61.51 6.32 36.10
CA MET A 1 60.40 6.84 35.26
C MET A 1 59.61 5.62 34.81
N LYS A 2 58.69 5.03 35.61
CA LYS A 2 57.33 5.46 35.99
C LYS A 2 56.47 5.94 34.81
N SER A 3 55.61 5.07 34.29
CA SER A 3 54.16 5.29 34.07
C SER A 3 53.57 4.03 33.42
N LEU A 4 52.88 3.15 34.16
CA LEU A 4 51.46 3.17 34.53
C LEU A 4 50.63 2.28 33.58
N ALA A 5 50.62 0.98 33.86
CA ALA A 5 49.66 0.04 33.29
C ALA A 5 48.31 0.25 33.99
N LEU A 6 47.31 0.70 33.23
CA LEU A 6 45.94 0.84 33.71
C LEU A 6 45.28 -0.55 33.68
N PHE A 7 45.24 -1.21 34.84
CA PHE A 7 44.41 -2.39 35.04
C PHE A 7 42.95 -1.94 35.09
N VAL A 8 42.18 -2.27 34.05
CA VAL A 8 40.71 -2.19 34.10
C VAL A 8 40.23 -3.33 34.99
N MET A 9 39.92 -3.03 36.25
CA MET A 9 39.13 -3.93 37.08
C MET A 9 37.69 -3.94 36.54
N LEU A 10 37.33 -5.00 35.81
CA LEU A 10 35.93 -5.40 35.64
C LEU A 10 35.42 -5.84 37.02
N LEU A 11 34.82 -4.90 37.75
CA LEU A 11 34.02 -5.23 38.92
C LEU A 11 32.71 -5.86 38.40
N SER A 12 32.64 -7.19 38.36
CA SER A 12 31.37 -7.90 38.19
C SER A 12 30.56 -7.70 39.46
N ALA A 13 29.84 -6.59 39.55
CA ALA A 13 28.79 -6.43 40.54
C ALA A 13 27.68 -7.42 40.16
N ALA A 14 27.62 -8.55 40.86
CA ALA A 14 26.43 -9.38 40.89
C ALA A 14 25.30 -8.54 41.50
N LEU A 15 24.55 -7.85 40.65
CA LEU A 15 23.28 -7.23 41.01
C LEU A 15 22.34 -8.37 41.41
N SER A 16 22.06 -8.50 42.71
CA SER A 16 20.99 -9.37 43.17
C SER A 16 19.68 -8.83 42.61
N THR A 17 19.13 -9.51 41.59
CA THR A 17 17.79 -9.25 41.07
C THR A 17 16.79 -9.24 42.22
N LEU A 18 15.90 -8.25 42.25
CA LEU A 18 14.82 -8.19 43.23
C LEU A 18 14.03 -9.51 43.22
N VAL A 19 13.86 -10.15 44.37
CA VAL A 19 13.09 -11.40 44.50
C VAL A 19 11.67 -11.05 44.92
N CYS A 20 10.69 -11.41 44.09
CA CYS A 20 9.28 -11.17 44.37
C CYS A 20 8.66 -12.28 45.21
N GLU A 21 7.70 -11.91 46.06
CA GLU A 21 6.96 -12.85 46.89
C GLU A 21 5.93 -13.63 46.06
N GLN A 22 5.36 -14.68 46.65
CA GLN A 22 4.30 -15.44 46.00
C GLN A 22 3.10 -14.53 45.69
N GLY A 23 2.58 -14.63 44.47
CA GLY A 23 1.48 -13.77 44.00
C GLY A 23 1.95 -12.43 43.43
N GLN A 24 3.27 -12.21 43.29
CA GLN A 24 3.84 -11.07 42.59
C GLN A 24 4.60 -11.48 41.32
N VAL A 25 4.75 -10.52 40.41
CA VAL A 25 5.43 -10.67 39.11
C VAL A 25 6.57 -9.67 39.05
N TYR A 26 7.78 -10.16 38.81
CA TYR A 26 8.95 -9.33 38.60
C TYR A 26 8.88 -8.57 37.28
N VAL A 27 9.29 -7.31 37.30
CA VAL A 27 9.49 -6.49 36.11
C VAL A 27 10.69 -5.56 36.29
N ALA A 28 11.48 -5.38 35.23
CA ALA A 28 12.53 -4.38 35.17
C ALA A 28 12.24 -3.40 34.03
N VAL A 29 12.13 -2.10 34.34
CA VAL A 29 11.93 -1.05 33.34
C VAL A 29 13.21 -0.23 33.21
N THR A 30 13.86 -0.34 32.05
CA THR A 30 14.99 0.51 31.70
C THR A 30 14.50 1.71 30.91
N LYS A 31 14.69 2.91 31.45
CA LYS A 31 14.38 4.18 30.78
C LYS A 31 15.67 4.90 30.44
N LYS A 32 15.79 5.34 29.19
CA LYS A 32 16.81 6.28 28.74
C LYS A 32 16.17 7.64 28.51
N CYS A 33 16.76 8.69 29.06
CA CYS A 33 16.38 10.08 28.86
C CYS A 33 17.50 10.85 28.17
N VAL A 34 17.19 12.00 27.57
CA VAL A 34 18.17 12.86 26.89
C VAL A 34 18.07 14.28 27.44
N SER A 35 17.09 15.04 26.97
CA SER A 35 16.72 16.37 27.45
C SER A 35 15.33 16.33 28.11
N TRP A 36 15.01 17.35 28.91
CA TRP A 36 13.69 17.52 29.56
C TRP A 36 13.20 16.29 30.34
N ALA A 37 14.13 15.51 30.90
CA ALA A 37 13.82 14.25 31.56
C ALA A 37 12.90 14.40 32.79
N SER A 38 12.83 15.58 33.39
CA SER A 38 11.89 15.89 34.47
C SER A 38 10.43 15.87 34.03
N GLU A 39 10.17 15.97 32.72
CA GLU A 39 8.84 15.95 32.13
C GLU A 39 8.39 14.51 31.79
N GLU A 40 9.36 13.62 31.58
CA GLU A 40 9.17 12.24 31.13
C GLU A 40 8.92 11.29 32.31
N SER A 41 7.89 10.46 32.24
CA SER A 41 7.61 9.42 33.24
C SER A 41 6.86 8.24 32.65
N TYR A 42 6.95 7.08 33.27
CA TYR A 42 6.11 5.93 32.91
C TYR A 42 5.26 5.47 34.09
N THR A 43 4.11 4.88 33.77
CA THR A 43 3.28 4.19 34.77
C THR A 43 2.89 2.80 34.28
N ILE A 44 2.89 1.81 35.18
CA ILE A 44 2.34 0.47 34.90
C ILE A 44 0.95 0.39 35.52
N LEU A 45 -0.02 -0.09 34.74
CA LEU A 45 -1.43 -0.16 35.12
C LEU A 45 -1.98 -1.59 35.03
N ASN A 46 -2.99 -1.87 35.85
CA ASN A 46 -3.93 -2.97 35.69
C ASN A 46 -5.32 -2.39 35.44
N GLY A 47 -5.77 -2.43 34.18
CA GLY A 47 -6.95 -1.68 33.74
C GLY A 47 -6.75 -0.18 34.04
N GLY A 48 -7.71 0.42 34.75
CA GLY A 48 -7.61 1.83 35.19
C GLY A 48 -6.79 2.07 36.47
N THR A 49 -6.24 1.03 37.10
CA THR A 49 -5.53 1.15 38.38
C THR A 49 -4.03 1.29 38.17
N THR A 50 -3.43 2.40 38.61
CA THR A 50 -1.97 2.57 38.61
C THR A 50 -1.33 1.68 39.67
N LEU A 51 -0.40 0.83 39.25
CA LEU A 51 0.40 -0.03 40.13
C LEU A 51 1.76 0.60 40.47
N VAL A 52 2.39 1.22 39.46
CA VAL A 52 3.71 1.85 39.57
C VAL A 52 3.68 3.19 38.84
N THR A 53 4.35 4.17 39.42
CA THR A 53 4.75 5.42 38.77
C THR A 53 6.25 5.58 38.95
N SER A 54 6.97 5.82 37.86
CA SER A 54 8.41 6.05 37.91
C SER A 54 8.75 7.27 38.77
N ALA A 55 9.84 7.18 39.53
CA ALA A 55 10.46 8.39 40.08
C ALA A 55 11.00 9.28 38.95
N ALA A 56 11.10 10.60 39.21
CA ALA A 56 11.61 11.56 38.24
C ALA A 56 12.99 11.16 37.68
N PHE A 57 13.25 11.57 36.44
CA PHE A 57 14.52 11.32 35.75
C PHE A 57 15.34 12.59 35.60
N ALA A 58 16.65 12.41 35.53
CA ALA A 58 17.61 13.45 35.19
C ALA A 58 17.98 13.39 33.69
N ASN A 59 18.40 14.54 33.15
CA ASN A 59 18.85 14.61 31.76
C ASN A 59 20.04 13.67 31.52
N ASN A 60 20.04 12.99 30.38
CA ASN A 60 21.02 11.96 29.98
C ASN A 60 21.09 10.73 30.92
N GLU A 61 20.13 10.56 31.82
CA GLU A 61 20.07 9.37 32.69
C GLU A 61 19.63 8.14 31.89
N GLN A 62 20.28 7.02 32.14
CA GLN A 62 19.77 5.70 31.80
C GLN A 62 19.68 4.89 33.10
N ARG A 63 18.47 4.58 33.54
CA ARG A 63 18.19 3.90 34.80
C ARG A 63 17.31 2.69 34.58
N THR A 64 17.58 1.62 35.31
CA THR A 64 16.72 0.44 35.41
C THR A 64 16.06 0.43 36.78
N ASP A 65 14.73 0.43 36.80
CA ASP A 65 13.93 0.29 38.00
C ASP A 65 13.33 -1.12 38.04
N GLU A 66 13.45 -1.82 39.18
CA GLU A 66 12.91 -3.15 39.39
C GLU A 66 11.70 -3.10 40.34
N TYR A 67 10.63 -3.83 40.00
CA TYR A 67 9.40 -3.88 40.80
C TYR A 67 8.85 -5.30 40.92
N CYS A 68 8.05 -5.50 41.97
CA CYS A 68 7.20 -6.68 42.14
C CYS A 68 5.74 -6.25 42.04
N LEU A 69 5.10 -6.54 40.89
CA LEU A 69 3.71 -6.19 40.62
C LEU A 69 2.77 -7.26 41.20
N PRO A 70 1.59 -6.89 41.74
CA PRO A 70 0.56 -7.87 42.05
C PRO A 70 0.18 -8.67 40.80
N ALA A 71 0.18 -10.00 40.88
CA ALA A 71 -0.18 -10.85 39.75
C ALA A 71 -1.63 -10.63 39.31
N THR A 72 -1.82 -10.44 38.01
CA THR A 72 -3.13 -10.38 37.34
C THR A 72 -3.41 -11.68 36.60
N THR A 73 -4.62 -11.84 36.06
CA THR A 73 -4.94 -12.97 35.18
C THR A 73 -3.94 -13.01 34.02
N ASN A 74 -3.19 -14.11 33.93
CA ASN A 74 -2.11 -14.30 32.96
C ASN A 74 -1.10 -13.14 32.92
N ASN A 75 -0.86 -12.44 34.03
CA ASN A 75 0.14 -11.35 34.13
C ASN A 75 0.02 -10.28 33.03
N GLN A 76 -1.22 -9.87 32.71
CA GLN A 76 -1.51 -8.80 31.76
C GLN A 76 -1.63 -7.43 32.44
N TYR A 77 -1.04 -6.42 31.80
CA TYR A 77 -0.91 -5.04 32.29
C TYR A 77 -0.96 -4.05 31.11
N SER A 78 -0.75 -2.77 31.40
CA SER A 78 -0.42 -1.76 30.41
C SER A 78 0.69 -0.85 30.93
N ILE A 79 1.46 -0.26 30.02
CA ILE A 79 2.45 0.77 30.34
C ILE A 79 2.06 2.06 29.62
N ASN A 80 1.93 3.15 30.38
CA ASN A 80 1.69 4.49 29.83
C ASN A 80 3.00 5.26 29.84
N PHE A 81 3.36 5.83 28.71
CA PHE A 81 4.37 6.88 28.60
C PHE A 81 3.70 8.22 28.78
N HIS A 82 4.21 9.03 29.70
CA HIS A 82 3.65 10.33 30.03
C HIS A 82 4.69 11.43 29.85
N ASP A 83 4.26 12.50 29.19
CA ASP A 83 4.97 13.77 29.10
C ASP A 83 4.15 14.86 29.80
N SER A 84 4.74 15.50 30.81
CA SER A 84 4.08 16.51 31.63
C SER A 84 4.27 17.95 31.15
N PHE A 85 4.92 18.16 30.00
CA PHE A 85 5.09 19.49 29.42
C PHE A 85 3.74 20.11 28.99
N SER A 86 3.31 21.12 29.74
CA SER A 86 2.04 21.83 29.49
C SER A 86 0.81 20.91 29.46
N THR A 87 -0.35 21.45 29.08
CA THR A 87 -1.55 20.62 28.86
C THR A 87 -1.57 19.94 27.50
N ALA A 88 -0.74 20.40 26.55
CA ALA A 88 -0.72 19.89 25.18
C ALA A 88 0.28 18.74 24.97
N GLY A 89 1.36 18.69 25.76
CA GLY A 89 2.48 17.79 25.56
C GLY A 89 3.29 18.08 24.29
N ASP A 90 4.53 17.63 24.24
CA ASP A 90 5.41 17.70 23.06
C ASP A 90 6.16 16.39 22.76
N SER A 91 5.79 15.30 23.44
CA SER A 91 6.39 13.97 23.38
C SER A 91 7.80 13.93 23.97
N TRP A 92 8.21 12.74 24.44
CA TRP A 92 9.56 12.55 24.95
C TRP A 92 10.65 12.97 23.96
N SER A 93 11.76 13.44 24.49
CA SER A 93 12.89 13.92 23.71
C SER A 93 13.41 12.84 22.75
N SER A 94 13.86 13.27 21.57
CA SER A 94 14.45 12.34 20.59
C SER A 94 15.65 11.58 21.19
N GLY A 95 15.62 10.24 21.12
CA GLY A 95 16.63 9.36 21.72
C GLY A 95 16.25 8.86 23.12
N ALA A 96 15.15 9.35 23.69
CA ALA A 96 14.54 8.79 24.89
C ALA A 96 13.62 7.61 24.53
N TRP A 97 13.75 6.51 25.29
CA TRP A 97 12.97 5.29 25.11
C TRP A 97 12.84 4.55 26.43
N ALA A 98 11.87 3.65 26.54
CA ALA A 98 11.81 2.68 27.64
C ALA A 98 11.78 1.24 27.12
N SER A 99 12.34 0.33 27.91
CA SER A 99 12.36 -1.10 27.65
C SER A 99 11.95 -1.86 28.92
N VAL A 100 11.08 -2.86 28.77
CA VAL A 100 10.58 -3.68 29.87
C VAL A 100 11.09 -5.10 29.72
N ALA A 101 11.81 -5.59 30.72
CA ALA A 101 12.32 -6.95 30.79
C ALA A 101 11.65 -7.73 31.92
N GLY A 102 11.50 -9.04 31.72
CA GLY A 102 11.00 -9.95 32.74
C GLY A 102 12.12 -10.61 33.55
N ILE A 103 11.73 -11.55 34.42
CA ILE A 103 12.60 -12.28 35.34
C ILE A 103 13.78 -12.99 34.65
N TYR A 104 13.64 -13.38 33.39
CA TYR A 104 14.71 -14.06 32.64
C TYR A 104 15.55 -13.12 31.76
N GLY A 105 15.35 -11.80 31.88
CA GLY A 105 16.08 -10.78 31.13
C GLY A 105 15.66 -10.64 29.67
N ASN A 106 14.69 -11.43 29.19
CA ASN A 106 14.08 -11.19 27.88
C ASN A 106 13.22 -9.93 27.92
N VAL A 107 13.15 -9.23 26.79
CA VAL A 107 12.46 -7.94 26.67
C VAL A 107 11.04 -8.18 26.16
N PHE A 108 10.04 -7.77 26.93
CA PHE A 108 8.62 -7.81 26.57
C PHE A 108 8.16 -6.56 25.83
N PHE A 109 8.87 -5.45 25.98
CA PHE A 109 8.52 -4.18 25.35
C PHE A 109 9.77 -3.32 25.16
N LYS A 110 9.86 -2.61 24.03
CA LYS A 110 10.79 -1.50 23.85
C LYS A 110 10.25 -0.53 22.80
N ASN A 111 10.12 0.74 23.18
CA ASN A 111 9.71 1.78 22.24
C ASN A 111 10.08 3.18 22.77
N TYR A 112 9.97 4.18 21.90
CA TYR A 112 9.94 5.60 22.25
C TYR A 112 8.51 6.13 22.15
N MET A 113 8.26 7.28 22.77
CA MET A 113 6.98 7.97 22.69
C MET A 113 6.85 8.73 21.34
N THR A 114 5.71 8.56 20.69
CA THR A 114 5.28 9.29 19.49
C THR A 114 4.13 10.25 19.75
N GLU A 115 3.26 9.91 20.69
CA GLU A 115 2.19 10.81 21.11
C GLU A 115 2.74 11.99 21.91
N LYS A 116 1.99 13.09 21.91
CA LYS A 116 2.44 14.33 22.56
C LYS A 116 2.46 14.25 24.07
N ARG A 117 1.54 13.50 24.68
CA ARG A 117 1.30 13.58 26.13
C ARG A 117 1.14 12.26 26.85
N ASP A 118 0.27 11.39 26.35
CA ASP A 118 0.02 10.08 26.94
C ASP A 118 -0.01 9.04 25.83
N GLU A 119 0.75 7.97 25.99
CA GLU A 119 0.79 6.85 25.05
C GLU A 119 0.73 5.54 25.81
N LEU A 120 -0.41 4.86 25.70
CA LEU A 120 -0.71 3.64 26.42
C LEU A 120 -0.44 2.43 25.53
N PHE A 121 0.37 1.50 26.04
CA PHE A 121 0.66 0.23 25.39
C PHE A 121 0.21 -0.94 26.26
N PRO A 122 -0.34 -2.02 25.67
CA PRO A 122 -0.52 -3.27 26.40
C PRO A 122 0.84 -3.87 26.77
N LEU A 123 0.91 -4.53 27.93
CA LEU A 123 2.12 -5.17 28.43
C LEU A 123 1.76 -6.55 28.98
N SER A 124 2.38 -7.58 28.43
CA SER A 124 2.30 -8.95 28.96
C SER A 124 3.60 -9.28 29.67
N LEU A 125 3.53 -9.81 30.90
CA LEU A 125 4.67 -10.42 31.61
C LEU A 125 4.42 -11.92 31.83
N TYR A 126 3.67 -12.53 30.91
CA TYR A 126 3.25 -13.91 30.98
C TYR A 126 4.30 -14.86 30.41
N TYR A 127 4.65 -15.86 31.21
CA TYR A 127 5.46 -16.99 30.79
C TYR A 127 4.61 -18.27 30.80
N PRO A 128 3.97 -18.65 29.68
CA PRO A 128 3.26 -19.93 29.60
C PRO A 128 4.14 -21.14 29.92
N ILE A 129 5.45 -21.02 29.66
CA ILE A 129 6.47 -21.98 30.10
C ILE A 129 7.56 -21.19 30.83
N MET A 130 7.77 -21.51 32.10
CA MET A 130 8.88 -20.98 32.91
C MET A 130 10.07 -21.96 32.90
N LYS A 131 11.27 -21.43 33.19
CA LYS A 131 12.49 -22.23 33.41
C LYS A 131 12.30 -23.24 34.54
N ASN A 132 13.09 -24.32 34.51
CA ASN A 132 13.12 -25.36 35.55
C ASN A 132 11.78 -26.08 35.80
N GLN A 133 10.83 -26.01 34.86
CA GLN A 133 9.58 -26.75 34.95
C GLN A 133 9.80 -28.24 34.62
N GLN A 134 8.77 -29.04 34.93
CA GLN A 134 8.72 -30.44 34.52
C GLN A 134 8.32 -30.59 33.05
N TRP A 135 8.99 -31.51 32.36
CA TRP A 135 8.79 -31.84 30.95
C TRP A 135 8.64 -33.35 30.77
N LYS A 136 8.03 -33.75 29.65
CA LYS A 136 8.06 -35.13 29.18
C LYS A 136 9.30 -35.32 28.32
N MET A 137 10.06 -36.38 28.58
CA MET A 137 11.30 -36.70 27.90
C MET A 137 11.31 -38.15 27.39
N PHE A 138 11.87 -38.32 26.20
CA PHE A 138 12.21 -39.61 25.62
C PHE A 138 13.59 -39.51 24.97
N SER A 139 14.36 -40.59 24.97
CA SER A 139 15.66 -40.64 24.29
C SER A 139 15.77 -41.90 23.44
N SER A 140 16.35 -41.78 22.26
CA SER A 140 16.47 -42.90 21.32
C SER A 140 17.67 -42.75 20.39
N THR A 141 18.26 -43.89 20.03
CA THR A 141 19.30 -44.00 19.01
C THR A 141 18.79 -44.59 17.69
N SER A 142 17.56 -45.10 17.66
CA SER A 142 17.05 -45.92 16.56
C SER A 142 15.82 -45.31 15.87
N SER A 143 14.75 -45.06 16.61
CA SER A 143 13.49 -44.54 16.06
C SER A 143 12.74 -43.61 17.02
N ILE A 144 11.87 -42.79 16.44
CA ILE A 144 10.90 -41.93 17.10
C ILE A 144 9.60 -41.97 16.27
N ALA A 145 8.43 -41.82 16.91
CA ALA A 145 7.16 -41.75 16.19
C ALA A 145 7.14 -40.52 15.28
N SER A 146 6.66 -40.62 14.03
CA SER A 146 6.73 -39.52 13.05
C SER A 146 5.91 -38.28 13.43
N ASP A 147 4.94 -38.43 14.33
CA ASP A 147 4.01 -37.40 14.79
C ASP A 147 4.28 -36.96 16.24
N TRP A 148 5.43 -37.31 16.82
CA TRP A 148 5.76 -37.05 18.23
C TRP A 148 5.64 -35.57 18.64
N PHE A 149 5.84 -34.65 17.71
CA PHE A 149 5.74 -33.19 17.91
C PHE A 149 4.32 -32.63 17.74
N ALA A 150 3.33 -33.44 17.34
CA ALA A 150 1.96 -32.99 17.14
C ALA A 150 1.23 -32.74 18.47
N VAL A 151 0.21 -31.87 18.45
CA VAL A 151 -0.59 -31.49 19.64
C VAL A 151 -1.23 -32.71 20.31
N ASN A 152 -1.80 -33.62 19.51
CA ASN A 152 -2.58 -34.76 19.98
C ASN A 152 -1.76 -36.04 20.22
N PHE A 153 -0.43 -35.97 20.11
CA PHE A 153 0.43 -37.13 20.40
C PHE A 153 0.38 -37.51 21.88
N SER A 154 0.26 -38.82 22.16
CA SER A 154 0.20 -39.38 23.50
C SER A 154 1.60 -39.70 24.04
N ASP A 155 2.09 -38.88 24.96
CA ASP A 155 3.40 -39.04 25.62
C ASP A 155 3.27 -39.62 27.05
N GLY A 156 2.16 -40.31 27.35
CA GLY A 156 1.93 -40.91 28.66
C GLY A 156 3.05 -41.86 29.11
N ASN A 157 3.68 -42.54 28.16
CA ASN A 157 4.80 -43.46 28.39
C ASN A 157 6.18 -42.78 28.45
N TRP A 158 6.26 -41.47 28.20
CA TRP A 158 7.52 -40.72 28.29
C TRP A 158 7.85 -40.41 29.75
N GLN A 159 9.15 -40.39 30.05
CA GLN A 159 9.65 -40.08 31.38
C GLN A 159 9.30 -38.63 31.73
N GLN A 160 8.87 -38.39 32.96
CA GLN A 160 8.74 -37.03 33.47
C GLN A 160 10.07 -36.60 34.10
N VAL A 161 10.63 -35.50 33.62
CA VAL A 161 11.93 -34.97 34.07
C VAL A 161 11.78 -33.55 34.57
N THR A 162 12.53 -33.21 35.61
CA THR A 162 12.71 -31.81 36.04
C THR A 162 14.03 -31.33 35.47
N LEU A 163 13.98 -30.34 34.59
CA LEU A 163 15.14 -29.81 33.88
C LEU A 163 16.18 -29.27 34.87
N GLY A 164 17.47 -29.57 34.64
CA GLY A 164 18.57 -29.27 35.57
C GLY A 164 18.88 -30.36 36.62
N SER A 165 18.09 -31.43 36.69
CA SER A 165 18.30 -32.55 37.65
C SER A 165 18.19 -33.95 37.05
N ALA A 166 18.03 -34.02 35.72
CA ALA A 166 17.85 -35.28 35.01
C ALA A 166 19.16 -36.05 34.85
N THR A 167 19.08 -37.38 34.88
CA THR A 167 20.22 -38.27 34.63
C THR A 167 20.63 -38.21 33.16
N PRO A 168 21.91 -38.44 32.84
CA PRO A 168 22.37 -38.57 31.45
C PRO A 168 21.53 -39.58 30.66
N ALA A 169 21.39 -39.33 29.36
CA ALA A 169 20.62 -40.16 28.45
C ALA A 169 21.39 -40.43 27.16
N THR A 170 21.21 -41.63 26.62
CA THR A 170 21.86 -42.09 25.39
C THR A 170 21.02 -41.75 24.17
N GLY A 171 21.66 -41.15 23.16
CA GLY A 171 21.05 -40.81 21.88
C GLY A 171 20.41 -39.43 21.82
N THR A 172 19.61 -39.22 20.78
CA THR A 172 18.85 -37.98 20.59
C THR A 172 17.83 -37.83 21.71
N GLN A 173 17.75 -36.64 22.30
CA GLN A 173 16.86 -36.35 23.42
C GLN A 173 15.65 -35.53 22.93
N TYR A 174 14.46 -36.02 23.22
CA TYR A 174 13.19 -35.42 22.81
C TYR A 174 12.44 -34.91 24.04
N PHE A 175 11.92 -33.69 23.96
CA PHE A 175 11.20 -33.03 25.04
C PHE A 175 9.84 -32.55 24.56
N ARG A 176 8.80 -32.67 25.39
CA ARG A 176 7.47 -32.12 25.13
C ARG A 176 6.92 -31.40 26.36
N LYS A 177 6.24 -30.28 26.10
CA LYS A 177 5.51 -29.50 27.10
C LYS A 177 4.21 -28.98 26.53
N GLN A 178 3.11 -29.35 27.18
CA GLN A 178 1.80 -28.73 26.96
C GLN A 178 1.70 -27.44 27.77
N PHE A 179 1.07 -26.42 27.17
CA PHE A 179 0.79 -25.15 27.82
C PHE A 179 -0.44 -24.47 27.21
N ALA A 180 -1.05 -23.56 27.96
CA ALA A 180 -2.12 -22.69 27.46
C ALA A 180 -1.53 -21.35 26.99
N GLY A 181 -1.82 -20.99 25.74
CA GLY A 181 -1.55 -19.67 25.19
C GLY A 181 -2.59 -18.64 25.63
N ILE A 182 -2.44 -17.41 25.11
CA ILE A 182 -3.37 -16.31 25.29
C ILE A 182 -3.54 -15.55 23.96
N THR A 183 -4.73 -14.98 23.76
CA THR A 183 -5.04 -14.13 22.60
C THR A 183 -4.44 -12.73 22.75
N ASP A 184 -4.60 -11.90 21.71
CA ASP A 184 -4.25 -10.48 21.71
C ASP A 184 -2.76 -10.15 21.87
N MET A 185 -1.91 -11.15 21.64
CA MET A 185 -0.46 -10.99 21.59
C MET A 185 0.01 -10.70 20.17
N ALA A 186 1.14 -9.99 20.04
CA ALA A 186 1.81 -9.78 18.76
C ALA A 186 2.75 -10.94 18.43
N ALA A 187 3.51 -11.38 19.42
CA ALA A 187 4.54 -12.39 19.26
C ALA A 187 4.65 -13.31 20.49
N TYR A 188 5.44 -14.37 20.38
CA TYR A 188 6.04 -15.04 21.53
C TYR A 188 7.56 -15.16 21.32
N GLU A 189 8.30 -15.18 22.41
CA GLU A 189 9.72 -15.52 22.41
C GLU A 189 9.92 -16.86 23.11
N ALA A 190 10.51 -17.82 22.41
CA ALA A 190 10.94 -19.09 22.98
C ALA A 190 12.46 -19.11 23.04
N ARG A 191 13.03 -19.36 24.22
CA ARG A 191 14.47 -19.58 24.39
C ARG A 191 14.76 -20.94 24.97
N PHE A 192 15.86 -21.52 24.52
CA PHE A 192 16.30 -22.87 24.82
C PHE A 192 17.75 -22.82 25.29
N ASN A 193 18.04 -23.52 26.38
CA ASN A 193 19.41 -23.77 26.84
C ASN A 193 19.92 -25.04 26.16
N TYR A 194 20.88 -24.90 25.25
CA TYR A 194 21.48 -26.03 24.55
C TYR A 194 22.91 -25.67 24.11
N ARG A 195 23.63 -26.67 23.60
CA ARG A 195 25.00 -26.49 23.10
C ARG A 195 25.17 -27.01 21.68
N TYR A 196 24.53 -28.10 21.32
CA TYR A 196 24.73 -28.79 20.03
C TYR A 196 23.58 -28.49 19.05
N GLY A 197 23.05 -29.50 18.37
CA GLY A 197 21.99 -29.35 17.39
C GLY A 197 20.62 -29.34 18.06
N ILE A 198 19.73 -28.47 17.59
CA ILE A 198 18.35 -28.36 18.07
C ILE A 198 17.38 -28.23 16.89
N VAL A 199 16.23 -28.88 17.02
CA VAL A 199 15.03 -28.52 16.27
C VAL A 199 13.87 -28.39 17.26
N ALA A 200 13.12 -27.29 17.15
CA ALA A 200 11.97 -27.02 17.99
C ALA A 200 10.71 -26.81 17.15
N TYR A 201 9.60 -27.32 17.67
CA TYR A 201 8.31 -27.35 17.03
C TYR A 201 7.25 -26.73 17.94
N MET A 202 6.42 -25.85 17.37
CA MET A 202 5.19 -25.37 18.00
C MET A 202 4.01 -26.00 17.28
N ASN A 203 3.19 -26.76 18.00
CA ASN A 203 1.99 -27.40 17.44
C ASN A 203 2.24 -28.22 16.17
N GLY A 204 3.43 -28.84 16.09
CA GLY A 204 3.91 -29.64 14.96
C GLY A 204 4.52 -28.85 13.79
N VAL A 205 4.61 -27.53 13.88
CA VAL A 205 5.32 -26.68 12.91
C VAL A 205 6.72 -26.38 13.43
N GLU A 206 7.75 -26.56 12.61
CA GLU A 206 9.13 -26.20 12.97
C GLU A 206 9.26 -24.66 13.12
N ILE A 207 9.69 -24.22 14.30
CA ILE A 207 9.84 -22.80 14.64
C ILE A 207 11.29 -22.36 14.76
N PHE A 208 12.18 -23.30 15.07
CA PHE A 208 13.60 -23.03 15.30
C PHE A 208 14.44 -24.24 14.94
N ARG A 209 15.55 -24.00 14.25
CA ARG A 209 16.55 -24.98 13.89
C ARG A 209 17.91 -24.30 13.97
N ASP A 210 18.84 -24.98 14.63
CA ASP A 210 20.21 -24.52 14.77
C ASP A 210 21.17 -25.69 14.91
N HIS A 211 22.38 -25.55 14.35
CA HIS A 211 23.41 -26.59 14.26
C HIS A 211 22.88 -27.96 13.77
N MET A 212 21.89 -27.94 12.86
CA MET A 212 21.33 -29.13 12.22
C MET A 212 21.31 -28.94 10.71
N PRO A 213 21.48 -30.02 9.93
CA PRO A 213 21.37 -29.94 8.47
C PRO A 213 19.94 -29.55 8.05
N GLU A 214 19.79 -29.01 6.85
CA GLU A 214 18.47 -28.83 6.23
C GLU A 214 17.84 -30.19 5.90
N GLY A 215 16.50 -30.24 5.87
CA GLY A 215 15.74 -31.43 5.53
C GLY A 215 15.33 -32.29 6.74
N ALA A 216 14.86 -33.50 6.46
CA ALA A 216 14.37 -34.42 7.48
C ALA A 216 15.51 -34.92 8.38
N VAL A 217 15.27 -34.91 9.69
CA VAL A 217 16.21 -35.42 10.70
C VAL A 217 15.66 -36.70 11.32
N THR A 218 16.58 -37.54 11.81
CA THR A 218 16.28 -38.82 12.45
C THR A 218 17.09 -38.93 13.74
N PRO A 219 16.78 -39.87 14.66
CA PRO A 219 17.57 -40.06 15.87
C PRO A 219 19.07 -40.29 15.65
N GLY A 220 19.46 -40.77 14.45
CA GLY A 220 20.85 -40.99 14.04
C GLY A 220 21.54 -39.77 13.43
N THR A 221 20.81 -38.66 13.22
CA THR A 221 21.37 -37.44 12.62
C THR A 221 22.21 -36.71 13.65
N GLY A 222 23.50 -36.50 13.36
CA GLY A 222 24.41 -35.78 14.24
C GLY A 222 24.29 -34.26 14.07
N SER A 223 24.68 -33.53 15.11
CA SER A 223 24.82 -32.06 15.06
C SER A 223 25.89 -31.64 14.05
N THR A 224 25.66 -30.56 13.31
CA THR A 224 26.65 -29.96 12.39
C THR A 224 27.58 -28.96 13.06
N GLY A 225 27.31 -28.58 14.32
CA GLY A 225 28.12 -27.65 15.08
C GLY A 225 27.83 -27.69 16.58
N ALA A 226 28.42 -26.74 17.31
CA ALA A 226 28.19 -26.56 18.73
C ALA A 226 28.62 -25.16 19.19
N TYR A 227 27.99 -24.67 20.24
CA TYR A 227 28.46 -23.53 21.04
C TYR A 227 29.55 -23.96 22.03
N ASP A 228 30.29 -22.97 22.54
CA ASP A 228 31.38 -23.21 23.50
C ASP A 228 30.86 -23.73 24.85
N ALA A 229 29.70 -23.23 25.27
CA ALA A 229 29.02 -23.60 26.50
C ALA A 229 27.52 -23.83 26.26
N TYR A 230 26.83 -24.39 27.25
CA TYR A 230 25.37 -24.38 27.27
C TYR A 230 24.89 -22.96 27.56
N GLU A 231 24.11 -22.41 26.65
CA GLU A 231 23.60 -21.06 26.77
C GLU A 231 22.21 -20.93 26.12
N TYR A 232 21.53 -19.84 26.44
CA TYR A 232 20.18 -19.58 25.95
C TYR A 232 20.20 -18.88 24.60
N HIS A 233 19.70 -19.57 23.57
CA HIS A 233 19.35 -18.95 22.29
C HIS A 233 17.87 -19.10 22.03
N GLY A 234 17.32 -18.29 21.14
CA GLY A 234 15.88 -18.32 20.94
C GLY A 234 15.40 -17.75 19.63
N VAL A 235 14.08 -17.78 19.53
CA VAL A 235 13.33 -17.30 18.39
C VAL A 235 12.13 -16.46 18.84
N ILE A 236 11.87 -15.37 18.12
CA ILE A 236 10.65 -14.57 18.20
C ILE A 236 9.77 -14.95 17.01
N ARG A 237 8.52 -15.31 17.27
CA ARG A 237 7.56 -15.80 16.29
C ARG A 237 6.19 -15.11 16.44
N PRO A 238 5.36 -15.05 15.38
CA PRO A 238 4.00 -14.52 15.47
C PRO A 238 3.18 -15.26 16.53
N ALA A 239 2.40 -14.52 17.32
CA ALA A 239 1.61 -15.11 18.40
C ALA A 239 0.52 -16.08 17.92
N GLY A 240 0.02 -15.92 16.69
CA GLY A 240 -1.01 -16.79 16.10
C GLY A 240 -0.63 -18.27 16.04
N GLU A 241 0.66 -18.62 16.15
CA GLU A 241 1.10 -20.02 16.18
C GLU A 241 0.89 -20.70 17.55
N ALA A 242 0.65 -19.92 18.62
CA ALA A 242 0.66 -20.37 20.01
C ALA A 242 -0.44 -19.76 20.89
N GLU A 243 -1.54 -19.26 20.30
CA GLU A 243 -2.64 -18.62 21.04
C GLU A 243 -3.71 -19.58 21.56
N GLY A 244 -3.70 -20.84 21.11
CA GLY A 244 -4.67 -21.85 21.54
C GLY A 244 -4.61 -22.17 23.03
N THR A 245 -5.70 -22.69 23.59
CA THR A 245 -5.72 -23.12 25.01
C THR A 245 -4.97 -24.43 25.25
N ASN A 246 -4.61 -25.15 24.20
CA ASN A 246 -3.84 -26.39 24.25
C ASN A 246 -2.76 -26.37 23.15
N ASN A 247 -1.58 -25.86 23.50
CA ASN A 247 -0.41 -25.88 22.64
C ASN A 247 0.60 -26.91 23.12
N VAL A 248 1.45 -27.37 22.20
CA VAL A 248 2.61 -28.22 22.49
C VAL A 248 3.86 -27.57 21.95
N LEU A 249 4.84 -27.33 22.83
CA LEU A 249 6.22 -27.11 22.47
C LEU A 249 6.97 -28.44 22.53
N ALA A 250 7.54 -28.85 21.41
CA ALA A 250 8.31 -30.08 21.26
C ALA A 250 9.73 -29.75 20.78
N VAL A 251 10.74 -30.40 21.36
CA VAL A 251 12.16 -30.08 21.09
C VAL A 251 12.96 -31.37 20.95
N GLU A 252 13.82 -31.45 19.94
CA GLU A 252 14.82 -32.51 19.81
C GLU A 252 16.22 -31.93 19.88
N LEU A 253 17.09 -32.58 20.66
CA LEU A 253 18.49 -32.24 20.80
C LEU A 253 19.37 -33.36 20.24
N HIS A 254 20.23 -32.97 19.30
CA HIS A 254 21.16 -33.83 18.61
C HIS A 254 22.59 -33.51 19.03
N PHE A 255 23.38 -34.56 19.19
CA PHE A 255 24.77 -34.45 19.66
C PHE A 255 25.73 -34.80 18.52
N ALA A 256 27.02 -34.50 18.70
CA ALA A 256 28.04 -34.78 17.69
C ALA A 256 28.13 -36.27 17.34
N ASN A 257 27.89 -37.16 18.32
CA ASN A 257 27.78 -38.60 18.11
C ASN A 257 26.40 -39.09 18.57
N ALA A 258 25.56 -39.52 17.62
CA ALA A 258 24.18 -39.95 17.88
C ALA A 258 24.05 -41.19 18.79
N GLY A 259 25.12 -41.93 19.05
CA GLY A 259 25.12 -43.07 19.98
C GLY A 259 25.67 -42.76 21.38
N SER A 260 26.08 -41.51 21.64
CA SER A 260 26.72 -41.13 22.89
C SER A 260 25.71 -40.89 24.02
N GLU A 261 26.14 -41.17 25.26
CA GLU A 261 25.45 -40.73 26.47
C GLU A 261 25.82 -39.28 26.75
N ASN A 262 24.81 -38.42 26.89
CA ASN A 262 24.98 -36.99 27.11
C ASN A 262 24.18 -36.54 28.33
N ALA A 263 24.68 -35.52 29.02
CA ALA A 263 23.95 -34.87 30.10
C ALA A 263 22.66 -34.23 29.58
N VAL A 264 21.63 -34.22 30.43
CA VAL A 264 20.34 -33.58 30.14
C VAL A 264 20.36 -32.17 30.72
N GLU A 265 21.01 -31.26 29.99
CA GLU A 265 21.17 -29.85 30.38
C GLU A 265 20.19 -28.91 29.65
N PHE A 266 19.15 -29.48 29.03
CA PHE A 266 18.08 -28.71 28.40
C PHE A 266 17.28 -27.92 29.44
N ASP A 267 16.97 -26.67 29.14
CA ASP A 267 15.97 -25.85 29.82
C ASP A 267 15.33 -24.89 28.80
N ALA A 268 14.13 -24.42 29.08
CA ALA A 268 13.44 -23.52 28.17
C ALA A 268 12.42 -22.63 28.87
N PHE A 269 12.15 -21.47 28.26
CA PHE A 269 10.99 -20.66 28.60
C PHE A 269 10.31 -20.15 27.34
N VAL A 270 9.01 -19.86 27.47
CA VAL A 270 8.21 -19.19 26.45
C VAL A 270 7.58 -17.98 27.09
N ALA A 271 7.72 -16.82 26.45
CA ALA A 271 7.18 -15.54 26.87
C ALA A 271 6.13 -15.07 25.85
N SER A 272 4.92 -14.75 26.31
CA SER A 272 3.86 -14.17 25.45
C SER A 272 4.03 -12.64 25.40
N ILE A 273 4.16 -12.07 24.20
CA ILE A 273 4.56 -10.69 23.99
C ILE A 273 3.39 -9.88 23.42
N ALA A 274 2.95 -8.89 24.20
CA ALA A 274 1.94 -7.91 23.80
C ALA A 274 2.49 -6.98 22.70
N PRO A 275 1.63 -6.37 21.85
CA PRO A 275 2.09 -5.44 20.83
C PRO A 275 2.80 -4.23 21.43
N SER A 276 3.96 -3.89 20.88
CA SER A 276 4.62 -2.61 21.15
C SER A 276 4.15 -1.50 20.20
N ILE A 277 3.44 -1.88 19.12
CA ILE A 277 2.75 -0.98 18.18
C ILE A 277 1.44 -1.62 17.72
N GLN A 278 0.41 -0.78 17.55
CA GLN A 278 -0.79 -1.13 16.81
C GLN A 278 -0.60 -0.66 15.36
N ALA A 279 -0.41 -1.63 14.48
CA ALA A 279 0.05 -1.41 13.12
C ALA A 279 -1.12 -1.07 12.19
N SER A 280 -2.27 -1.70 12.44
CA SER A 280 -3.59 -1.42 11.84
C SER A 280 -4.67 -1.81 12.86
N GLU A 281 -5.97 -1.67 12.55
CA GLU A 281 -7.04 -2.17 13.43
C GLU A 281 -6.87 -3.66 13.78
N ASN A 282 -6.40 -4.47 12.82
CA ASN A 282 -6.29 -5.91 12.97
C ASN A 282 -4.84 -6.41 13.13
N THR A 283 -3.84 -5.57 12.87
CA THR A 283 -2.44 -5.97 12.86
C THR A 283 -1.72 -5.51 14.13
N LYS A 284 -1.37 -6.46 14.99
CA LYS A 284 -0.60 -6.25 16.23
C LYS A 284 0.86 -6.61 15.97
N CYS A 285 1.80 -5.73 16.29
CA CYS A 285 3.23 -6.01 16.05
C CYS A 285 4.12 -5.71 17.26
N PHE A 286 5.24 -6.42 17.28
CA PHE A 286 6.32 -6.26 18.23
C PHE A 286 7.57 -5.79 17.51
N ILE A 287 8.10 -4.64 17.91
CA ILE A 287 9.37 -4.11 17.43
C ILE A 287 10.49 -4.99 17.99
N TYR A 288 11.43 -5.39 17.13
CA TYR A 288 12.61 -6.12 17.57
C TYR A 288 13.35 -5.33 18.67
N PRO A 289 13.48 -5.87 19.89
CA PRO A 289 13.90 -5.05 21.03
C PRO A 289 15.42 -5.04 21.25
N TYR A 290 16.11 -6.05 20.72
CA TYR A 290 17.54 -6.26 20.94
C TYR A 290 18.39 -5.44 19.97
N GLY A 291 19.69 -5.34 20.24
CA GLY A 291 20.61 -4.66 19.34
C GLY A 291 20.77 -5.42 18.01
N ALA A 292 21.25 -4.72 17.00
CA ALA A 292 21.75 -5.32 15.76
C ALA A 292 23.08 -4.66 15.39
N THR A 293 23.99 -5.43 14.82
CA THR A 293 25.18 -4.85 14.18
C THR A 293 24.76 -4.32 12.83
N ILE A 294 24.86 -3.00 12.65
CA ILE A 294 24.45 -2.33 11.43
C ILE A 294 25.68 -2.04 10.56
N THR A 295 25.61 -2.47 9.30
CA THR A 295 26.60 -2.11 8.26
C THR A 295 25.87 -1.60 7.03
N ALA A 296 26.54 -0.84 6.16
CA ALA A 296 25.92 -0.38 4.92
C ALA A 296 26.90 -0.34 3.76
N THR A 297 26.35 -0.54 2.56
CA THR A 297 26.99 -0.26 1.28
C THR A 297 26.27 0.93 0.67
N GLY A 298 26.95 2.08 0.66
CA GLY A 298 26.36 3.37 0.29
C GLY A 298 25.78 4.12 1.49
N GLY A 299 25.51 5.40 1.29
CA GLY A 299 24.99 6.32 2.31
C GLY A 299 25.95 6.65 3.45
N ASN A 300 25.45 7.36 4.47
CA ASN A 300 26.19 7.83 5.64
C ASN A 300 25.42 7.53 6.93
N ASN A 301 26.15 7.34 8.03
CA ASN A 301 25.63 7.13 9.39
C ASN A 301 24.66 5.94 9.51
N PRO A 302 25.03 4.73 9.06
CA PRO A 302 24.10 3.59 9.06
C PRO A 302 23.61 3.20 10.46
N ALA A 303 24.40 3.46 11.51
CA ALA A 303 23.99 3.18 12.89
C ALA A 303 22.73 3.96 13.34
N TYR A 304 22.41 5.10 12.71
CA TYR A 304 21.24 5.91 13.08
C TYR A 304 19.91 5.36 12.56
N ILE A 305 19.92 4.33 11.71
CA ILE A 305 18.67 3.81 11.13
C ILE A 305 17.82 3.01 12.14
N PHE A 306 18.43 2.57 13.24
CA PHE A 306 17.84 1.70 14.25
C PHE A 306 18.53 1.91 15.60
N ASP A 307 18.44 3.13 16.13
CA ASP A 307 19.03 3.54 17.41
C ASP A 307 17.98 4.04 18.44
N PHE A 308 16.70 3.99 18.07
CA PHE A 308 15.54 4.51 18.80
C PHE A 308 15.56 6.03 18.98
N THR A 309 16.03 6.77 17.96
CA THR A 309 16.07 8.24 17.93
C THR A 309 15.17 8.78 16.82
N LYS A 310 14.40 9.84 17.10
CA LYS A 310 13.37 10.36 16.18
C LYS A 310 13.90 11.37 15.14
N TYR A 311 15.12 11.88 15.30
CA TYR A 311 15.62 13.07 14.60
C TYR A 311 16.91 12.88 13.78
N ASN A 312 17.82 12.01 14.17
CA ASN A 312 18.98 11.68 13.33
C ASN A 312 18.55 10.64 12.27
N SER A 313 19.38 10.44 11.24
CA SER A 313 19.01 9.54 10.15
C SER A 313 20.21 8.93 9.47
N TYR A 314 20.04 7.70 8.99
CA TYR A 314 20.82 7.21 7.84
C TYR A 314 20.45 8.04 6.60
N SER A 315 21.44 8.41 5.80
CA SER A 315 21.21 9.26 4.62
C SER A 315 21.85 8.68 3.35
N ALA A 316 21.17 8.76 2.21
CA ALA A 316 21.70 8.37 0.91
C ALA A 316 21.22 9.33 -0.18
N THR A 317 22.16 9.89 -0.95
CA THR A 317 21.85 10.78 -2.09
C THR A 317 21.49 9.98 -3.33
N SER A 318 20.82 10.60 -4.30
CA SER A 318 20.49 9.97 -5.60
C SER A 318 21.69 9.36 -6.34
N THR A 319 22.90 9.88 -6.14
CA THR A 319 24.13 9.36 -6.75
C THR A 319 24.65 8.06 -6.15
N VAL A 320 24.13 7.66 -4.98
CA VAL A 320 24.56 6.45 -4.26
C VAL A 320 23.44 5.40 -4.22
N LEU A 321 22.21 5.77 -4.56
CA LEU A 321 21.10 4.82 -4.64
C LEU A 321 21.24 3.91 -5.88
N PRO A 322 20.88 2.61 -5.78
CA PRO A 322 20.35 1.94 -4.59
C PRO A 322 21.42 1.71 -3.52
N ALA A 323 21.05 1.92 -2.26
CA ALA A 323 21.93 1.75 -1.11
C ALA A 323 21.39 0.69 -0.16
N THR A 324 22.30 -0.02 0.49
CA THR A 324 21.99 -1.24 1.24
C THR A 324 22.42 -1.11 2.69
N VAL A 325 21.55 -1.47 3.63
CA VAL A 325 21.83 -1.50 5.06
C VAL A 325 21.56 -2.91 5.59
N ASN A 326 22.57 -3.56 6.18
CA ASN A 326 22.47 -4.89 6.75
C ASN A 326 22.29 -4.81 8.27
N TYR A 327 21.48 -5.73 8.79
CA TYR A 327 21.14 -5.89 10.19
C TYR A 327 21.54 -7.31 10.60
N GLU A 328 22.58 -7.45 11.42
CA GLU A 328 22.92 -8.70 12.07
C GLU A 328 22.37 -8.71 13.49
N LEU A 329 21.33 -9.50 13.72
CA LEU A 329 20.62 -9.52 15.00
C LEU A 329 21.54 -10.01 16.14
N SER A 330 21.52 -9.36 17.30
CA SER A 330 22.36 -9.77 18.45
C SER A 330 21.62 -10.59 19.51
N GLY A 331 20.28 -10.56 19.49
CA GLY A 331 19.44 -11.35 20.41
C GLY A 331 18.87 -12.59 19.72
N SER A 332 17.71 -13.03 20.19
CA SER A 332 16.94 -14.11 19.54
C SER A 332 16.73 -13.80 18.06
N ARG A 333 16.79 -14.84 17.21
CA ARG A 333 16.36 -14.75 15.81
C ARG A 333 14.90 -14.36 15.77
N ALA A 334 14.46 -13.60 14.78
CA ALA A 334 13.09 -13.10 14.76
C ALA A 334 12.45 -13.34 13.41
N HIS A 335 11.21 -13.82 13.40
CA HIS A 335 10.36 -13.87 12.22
C HIS A 335 9.90 -12.44 11.92
N ILE A 336 10.74 -11.68 11.22
CA ILE A 336 10.41 -10.30 10.85
C ILE A 336 9.58 -10.36 9.58
N ASN A 337 8.29 -10.10 9.70
CA ASN A 337 7.32 -10.02 8.60
C ASN A 337 6.89 -8.58 8.30
N GLY A 338 7.52 -7.57 8.93
CA GLY A 338 7.30 -6.19 8.57
C GLY A 338 8.42 -5.22 8.95
N LEU A 339 8.29 -4.00 8.45
CA LEU A 339 9.12 -2.84 8.78
C LEU A 339 8.24 -1.65 9.17
N ARG A 340 8.50 -1.08 10.34
CA ARG A 340 7.96 0.22 10.75
C ARG A 340 8.96 1.32 10.38
N VAL A 341 8.53 2.31 9.63
CA VAL A 341 9.35 3.45 9.21
C VAL A 341 8.82 4.73 9.84
N TRP A 342 9.63 5.41 10.64
CA TRP A 342 9.34 6.74 11.15
C TRP A 342 9.95 7.80 10.22
N PRO A 343 9.14 8.69 9.62
CA PRO A 343 9.61 9.67 8.65
C PRO A 343 10.15 10.97 9.26
N TYR A 344 10.03 11.15 10.58
CA TYR A 344 10.13 12.46 11.23
C TYR A 344 9.22 13.48 10.51
N THR A 345 9.57 14.76 10.45
CA THR A 345 8.86 15.78 9.67
C THR A 345 9.26 15.79 8.19
N SER A 346 10.31 15.06 7.81
CA SER A 346 10.88 15.05 6.45
C SER A 346 10.36 13.88 5.61
N TYR A 347 9.04 13.70 5.60
CA TYR A 347 8.37 12.53 5.03
C TYR A 347 8.61 12.32 3.52
N SER A 348 8.85 13.37 2.74
CA SER A 348 9.22 13.25 1.32
C SER A 348 10.58 12.58 1.09
N SER A 349 11.46 12.62 2.08
CA SER A 349 12.79 11.99 2.05
C SER A 349 12.82 10.60 2.68
N ALA A 350 11.73 10.12 3.28
CA ALA A 350 11.68 8.74 3.78
C ALA A 350 11.85 7.71 2.63
N PRO A 351 12.25 6.46 2.91
CA PRO A 351 12.36 5.40 1.91
C PRO A 351 11.07 5.22 1.08
N GLY A 352 11.12 5.49 -0.23
CA GLY A 352 9.97 5.44 -1.13
C GLY A 352 9.81 4.10 -1.85
N THR A 353 10.91 3.58 -2.39
CA THR A 353 10.96 2.24 -2.98
C THR A 353 12.09 1.49 -2.32
N PHE A 354 11.78 0.34 -1.71
CA PHE A 354 12.76 -0.46 -0.97
C PHE A 354 12.34 -1.93 -0.89
N THR A 355 13.33 -2.78 -0.61
CA THR A 355 13.13 -4.19 -0.30
C THR A 355 13.75 -4.54 1.04
N TRP A 356 13.01 -5.30 1.84
CA TRP A 356 13.50 -5.95 3.05
C TRP A 356 13.73 -7.43 2.75
N GLN A 357 14.92 -7.93 3.05
CA GLN A 357 15.32 -9.29 2.73
C GLN A 357 15.92 -9.97 3.96
N GLY A 358 15.75 -11.29 4.07
CA GLY A 358 16.30 -12.07 5.18
C GLY A 358 17.08 -13.31 4.72
N ALA A 359 18.06 -13.71 5.52
CA ALA A 359 18.93 -14.86 5.31
C ALA A 359 19.37 -15.52 6.63
N MET A 360 19.74 -16.80 6.57
CA MET A 360 20.21 -17.56 7.75
C MET A 360 21.58 -17.08 8.24
N SER A 361 22.37 -16.51 7.34
CA SER A 361 23.59 -15.78 7.64
C SER A 361 23.88 -14.79 6.51
N SER A 362 24.78 -13.84 6.77
CA SER A 362 25.23 -12.85 5.79
C SER A 362 25.88 -13.45 4.54
N SER A 363 26.32 -14.71 4.60
CA SER A 363 26.92 -15.44 3.49
C SER A 363 25.94 -16.32 2.71
N THR A 364 24.68 -16.44 3.15
CA THR A 364 23.64 -17.25 2.48
C THR A 364 22.75 -16.41 1.57
N ALA A 365 21.97 -17.06 0.71
CA ALA A 365 21.06 -16.37 -0.20
C ALA A 365 19.94 -15.66 0.57
N TYR A 366 19.69 -14.40 0.19
CA TYR A 366 18.64 -13.59 0.78
C TYR A 366 17.32 -13.77 0.04
N SER A 367 16.23 -13.88 0.79
CA SER A 367 14.87 -13.93 0.28
C SER A 367 14.16 -12.60 0.51
N ASN A 368 13.42 -12.10 -0.49
CA ASN A 368 12.62 -10.88 -0.32
C ASN A 368 11.46 -11.16 0.62
N VAL A 369 11.44 -10.46 1.75
CA VAL A 369 10.37 -10.54 2.75
C VAL A 369 9.34 -9.44 2.51
N VAL A 370 9.76 -8.19 2.32
CA VAL A 370 8.88 -7.05 2.02
C VAL A 370 9.39 -6.35 0.77
N SER A 371 8.51 -6.00 -0.17
CA SER A 371 8.87 -5.25 -1.38
C SER A 371 7.88 -4.12 -1.60
N ILE A 372 8.34 -2.87 -1.50
CA ILE A 372 7.50 -1.68 -1.59
C ILE A 372 7.96 -0.79 -2.73
N SER A 373 6.99 -0.26 -3.48
CA SER A 373 7.19 0.79 -4.48
C SER A 373 6.17 1.89 -4.25
N GLY A 374 6.62 3.15 -4.24
CA GLY A 374 5.73 4.30 -4.07
C GLY A 374 5.18 4.45 -2.65
N ALA A 375 5.97 4.12 -1.63
CA ALA A 375 5.62 4.36 -0.23
C ALA A 375 5.29 5.85 0.00
N THR A 376 4.19 6.10 0.72
CA THR A 376 3.76 7.43 1.13
C THR A 376 3.75 7.53 2.65
N TYR A 377 3.95 8.75 3.13
CA TYR A 377 4.15 9.05 4.55
C TYR A 377 3.49 10.37 4.91
N GLU A 378 3.13 10.51 6.17
CA GLU A 378 2.69 11.77 6.77
C GLU A 378 3.76 12.28 7.76
N SER A 379 3.76 13.59 8.00
CA SER A 379 4.70 14.20 8.94
C SER A 379 4.49 13.68 10.35
N SER A 380 5.56 13.16 10.98
CA SER A 380 5.57 12.65 12.34
C SER A 380 4.60 11.50 12.61
N THR A 381 4.27 10.72 11.56
CA THR A 381 3.44 9.52 11.67
C THR A 381 4.21 8.36 11.07
N TYR A 382 4.47 7.31 11.85
CA TYR A 382 5.11 6.12 11.29
C TYR A 382 4.18 5.42 10.30
N GLN A 383 4.77 4.76 9.31
CA GLN A 383 4.07 3.83 8.42
C GLN A 383 4.65 2.44 8.62
N THR A 384 3.83 1.40 8.50
CA THR A 384 4.30 0.02 8.62
C THR A 384 4.00 -0.75 7.35
N PHE A 385 4.96 -1.56 6.91
CA PHE A 385 4.91 -2.34 5.69
C PHE A 385 5.12 -3.81 6.00
N TYR A 386 4.36 -4.70 5.37
CA TYR A 386 4.39 -6.13 5.66
C TYR A 386 4.70 -6.96 4.44
N GLY A 387 5.17 -8.16 4.71
CA GLY A 387 5.14 -9.24 3.75
C GLY A 387 4.77 -10.54 4.42
N TYR A 388 4.11 -11.41 3.66
CA TYR A 388 3.33 -12.50 4.23
C TYR A 388 3.98 -13.87 3.98
N PHE A 389 4.55 -14.07 2.78
CA PHE A 389 4.87 -15.42 2.32
C PHE A 389 6.31 -15.87 2.60
N ASN A 390 7.25 -14.93 2.71
CA ASN A 390 8.68 -15.23 2.70
C ASN A 390 9.38 -14.94 4.04
N ALA A 391 8.65 -14.43 5.03
CA ALA A 391 9.20 -14.20 6.36
C ALA A 391 9.57 -15.54 7.03
N LYS A 392 10.75 -15.57 7.64
CA LYS A 392 11.28 -16.70 8.43
C LYS A 392 12.11 -16.10 9.58
N PRO A 393 12.44 -16.88 10.62
CA PRO A 393 13.27 -16.38 11.71
C PRO A 393 14.73 -16.26 11.28
N TYR A 394 15.05 -15.33 10.39
CA TYR A 394 16.39 -15.11 9.87
C TYR A 394 17.30 -14.48 10.92
N GLN A 395 18.61 -14.64 10.72
CA GLN A 395 19.66 -14.06 11.57
C GLN A 395 20.20 -12.76 10.98
N SER A 396 20.30 -12.72 9.64
CA SER A 396 20.82 -11.59 8.88
C SER A 396 19.71 -11.01 8.04
N TYR A 397 19.53 -9.70 8.11
CA TYR A 397 18.55 -8.96 7.32
C TYR A 397 19.21 -7.84 6.54
N ARG A 398 18.54 -7.42 5.47
CA ARG A 398 19.04 -6.40 4.55
C ARG A 398 17.91 -5.54 4.03
N LEU A 399 18.03 -4.24 4.24
CA LEU A 399 17.22 -3.21 3.62
C LEU A 399 17.96 -2.68 2.39
N THR A 400 17.36 -2.76 1.21
CA THR A 400 17.86 -2.09 0.00
C THR A 400 16.90 -0.96 -0.36
N VAL A 401 17.35 0.29 -0.30
CA VAL A 401 16.54 1.46 -0.67
C VAL A 401 16.96 1.94 -2.05
N THR A 402 15.98 2.07 -2.95
CA THR A 402 16.20 2.44 -4.36
C THR A 402 15.83 3.89 -4.65
N SER A 403 14.81 4.43 -3.97
CA SER A 403 14.41 5.83 -4.13
C SER A 403 13.78 6.37 -2.85
N PRO A 404 13.82 7.70 -2.62
CA PRO A 404 12.99 8.37 -1.61
C PRO A 404 11.53 8.43 -2.06
N ALA A 405 10.63 8.76 -1.14
CA ALA A 405 9.19 8.85 -1.39
C ALA A 405 8.83 9.93 -2.43
N ALA A 406 9.39 11.13 -2.30
CA ALA A 406 9.10 12.26 -3.21
C ALA A 406 10.25 13.29 -3.31
N SER A 407 11.44 12.99 -2.77
CA SER A 407 12.60 13.90 -2.72
C SER A 407 13.72 13.44 -3.66
N THR A 408 14.91 14.04 -3.55
CA THR A 408 16.13 13.62 -4.27
C THR A 408 17.08 12.79 -3.41
N SER A 409 16.94 12.84 -2.09
CA SER A 409 17.77 12.10 -1.14
C SER A 409 16.90 11.37 -0.12
N VAL A 410 17.36 10.21 0.30
CA VAL A 410 16.76 9.39 1.35
C VAL A 410 17.30 9.81 2.71
N TYR A 411 16.40 10.02 3.67
CA TYR A 411 16.65 10.10 5.10
C TYR A 411 15.79 9.03 5.79
N ALA A 412 16.44 7.99 6.29
CA ALA A 412 15.80 6.92 7.07
C ALA A 412 16.10 7.19 8.55
N TYR A 413 15.14 7.81 9.24
CA TYR A 413 15.28 8.22 10.64
C TYR A 413 15.20 7.00 11.56
N GLU A 414 14.13 6.21 11.46
CA GLU A 414 14.05 4.89 12.09
C GLU A 414 13.38 3.91 11.13
N VAL A 415 14.01 2.75 10.91
CA VAL A 415 13.46 1.62 10.18
C VAL A 415 13.56 0.40 11.07
N GLN A 416 12.44 0.07 11.70
CA GLN A 416 12.38 -0.89 12.79
C GLN A 416 11.80 -2.23 12.29
N PRO A 417 12.58 -3.33 12.36
CA PRO A 417 12.08 -4.67 12.13
C PRO A 417 10.97 -5.02 13.12
N VAL A 418 9.85 -5.53 12.62
CA VAL A 418 8.72 -5.96 13.45
C VAL A 418 8.31 -7.40 13.17
N THR A 419 7.94 -8.11 14.23
CA THR A 419 7.20 -9.38 14.17
C THR A 419 5.73 -9.09 14.47
N CYS A 420 4.87 -9.33 13.50
CA CYS A 420 3.45 -9.09 13.57
C CYS A 420 2.68 -10.40 13.74
N HIS A 421 1.55 -10.30 14.43
CA HIS A 421 0.60 -11.38 14.67
C HIS A 421 0.12 -12.03 13.36
N ASP A 422 -0.11 -11.19 12.34
CA ASP A 422 -0.76 -11.55 11.10
C ASP A 422 -0.03 -12.68 10.38
N LEU A 423 -0.80 -13.74 10.14
CA LEU A 423 -0.41 -14.89 9.35
C LEU A 423 -0.66 -14.62 7.85
N LEU A 424 -0.47 -15.66 7.04
CA LEU A 424 -0.80 -15.65 5.61
C LEU A 424 -2.22 -15.10 5.37
N PRO A 425 -2.44 -14.26 4.33
CA PRO A 425 -3.76 -13.76 3.97
C PRO A 425 -4.75 -14.90 3.79
N SER A 426 -6.03 -14.73 4.14
CA SER A 426 -7.05 -15.78 3.90
C SER A 426 -7.54 -15.81 2.44
N SER A 427 -7.41 -14.70 1.72
CA SER A 427 -7.94 -14.49 0.38
C SER A 427 -7.20 -13.38 -0.36
N ILE A 428 -7.45 -13.25 -1.66
CA ILE A 428 -7.01 -12.09 -2.44
C ILE A 428 -8.06 -10.99 -2.27
N GLU A 429 -7.67 -9.82 -1.77
CA GLU A 429 -8.57 -8.68 -1.59
C GLU A 429 -8.31 -7.59 -2.64
N PHE A 430 -9.38 -6.93 -3.08
CA PHE A 430 -9.34 -5.81 -4.02
C PHE A 430 -9.98 -4.59 -3.37
N ASN A 431 -9.34 -3.43 -3.45
CA ASN A 431 -9.91 -2.16 -3.00
C ASN A 431 -9.50 -1.02 -3.96
N PRO A 432 -10.43 -0.47 -4.76
CA PRO A 432 -11.85 -0.85 -4.84
C PRO A 432 -12.04 -2.24 -5.46
N ASN A 433 -13.19 -2.87 -5.18
CA ASN A 433 -13.60 -4.16 -5.75
C ASN A 433 -14.70 -4.04 -6.82
N SER A 434 -15.05 -2.82 -7.25
CA SER A 434 -16.06 -2.56 -8.27
C SER A 434 -15.62 -1.43 -9.20
N TYR A 435 -15.79 -1.65 -10.50
CA TYR A 435 -15.33 -0.77 -11.57
C TYR A 435 -16.42 -0.63 -12.64
N SER A 436 -16.65 0.60 -13.08
CA SER A 436 -17.51 0.91 -14.23
C SER A 436 -16.77 1.85 -15.16
N VAL A 437 -16.61 1.45 -16.42
CA VAL A 437 -15.84 2.21 -17.44
C VAL A 437 -16.54 2.20 -18.80
N TYR A 438 -16.30 3.21 -19.64
CA TYR A 438 -16.78 3.27 -21.02
C TYR A 438 -15.82 2.63 -22.02
N ALA A 439 -16.35 1.69 -22.82
CA ALA A 439 -15.61 0.99 -23.86
C ALA A 439 -14.94 1.98 -24.83
N ASN A 440 -13.65 1.75 -25.14
CA ASN A 440 -12.79 2.53 -26.03
C ASN A 440 -12.34 3.90 -25.51
N TYR A 441 -12.80 4.35 -24.34
CA TYR A 441 -12.51 5.71 -23.85
C TYR A 441 -11.73 5.72 -22.54
N GLU A 442 -11.98 4.76 -21.65
CA GLU A 442 -11.37 4.73 -20.31
C GLU A 442 -10.41 3.56 -20.16
N GLU A 443 -9.30 3.81 -19.45
CA GLU A 443 -8.39 2.77 -18.99
C GLU A 443 -8.78 2.36 -17.57
N VAL A 444 -8.59 1.08 -17.26
CA VAL A 444 -8.77 0.54 -15.91
C VAL A 444 -7.51 -0.19 -15.49
N THR A 445 -7.15 -0.07 -14.22
CA THR A 445 -6.10 -0.86 -13.58
C THR A 445 -6.69 -1.43 -12.29
N ILE A 446 -6.63 -2.76 -12.15
CA ILE A 446 -7.21 -3.53 -11.05
C ILE A 446 -6.10 -4.43 -10.51
N HIS A 447 -5.82 -4.36 -9.22
CA HIS A 447 -4.79 -5.19 -8.59
C HIS A 447 -5.20 -5.56 -7.16
N PRO A 448 -4.67 -6.67 -6.62
CA PRO A 448 -4.84 -6.98 -5.21
C PRO A 448 -4.27 -5.88 -4.30
N THR A 449 -4.79 -5.79 -3.08
CA THR A 449 -4.22 -4.95 -2.01
C THR A 449 -2.83 -5.45 -1.60
N VAL A 450 -2.62 -6.78 -1.58
CA VAL A 450 -1.33 -7.43 -1.33
C VAL A 450 -0.62 -7.74 -2.66
N GLN A 451 0.49 -7.05 -2.92
CA GLN A 451 1.23 -7.16 -4.19
C GLN A 451 2.17 -8.37 -4.27
N GLU A 452 2.15 -9.28 -3.28
CA GLU A 452 3.01 -10.47 -3.24
C GLU A 452 2.40 -11.69 -3.95
N PHE A 453 1.11 -11.62 -4.32
CA PHE A 453 0.51 -12.67 -5.12
C PHE A 453 1.14 -12.74 -6.50
N THR A 454 1.41 -13.95 -6.97
CA THR A 454 1.99 -14.22 -8.28
C THR A 454 1.33 -15.44 -8.92
N GLY A 455 1.58 -15.69 -10.21
CA GLY A 455 0.97 -16.80 -10.94
C GLY A 455 -0.56 -16.68 -11.03
N CYS A 456 -1.09 -15.45 -11.01
CA CYS A 456 -2.53 -15.24 -11.01
C CYS A 456 -3.20 -15.66 -12.31
N THR A 457 -4.42 -16.17 -12.18
CA THR A 457 -5.36 -16.45 -13.27
C THR A 457 -6.67 -15.75 -13.00
N VAL A 458 -7.47 -15.50 -14.04
CA VAL A 458 -8.76 -14.81 -13.93
C VAL A 458 -9.85 -15.55 -14.70
N ASN A 459 -11.05 -15.64 -14.11
CA ASN A 459 -12.24 -16.24 -14.71
C ASN A 459 -13.50 -15.43 -14.37
N PRO A 460 -14.43 -15.15 -15.31
CA PRO A 460 -14.39 -15.52 -16.73
C PRO A 460 -13.31 -14.79 -17.53
N ALA A 461 -13.19 -15.09 -18.84
CA ALA A 461 -12.23 -14.40 -19.71
C ALA A 461 -12.48 -12.88 -19.73
N LEU A 462 -11.40 -12.11 -19.65
CA LEU A 462 -11.46 -10.65 -19.69
C LEU A 462 -12.02 -10.15 -21.05
N PRO A 463 -12.79 -9.03 -21.06
CA PRO A 463 -13.21 -8.42 -22.31
C PRO A 463 -12.00 -7.95 -23.13
N ALA A 464 -12.16 -7.92 -24.46
CA ALA A 464 -11.09 -7.49 -25.36
C ALA A 464 -10.53 -6.10 -24.97
N GLY A 465 -9.20 -5.96 -25.00
CA GLY A 465 -8.49 -4.74 -24.61
C GLY A 465 -8.02 -4.70 -23.15
N LEU A 466 -8.42 -5.66 -22.31
CA LEU A 466 -7.85 -5.87 -20.98
C LEU A 466 -6.92 -7.08 -20.97
N THR A 467 -5.83 -6.97 -20.22
CA THR A 467 -4.88 -8.07 -20.02
C THR A 467 -4.52 -8.22 -18.55
N MET A 468 -4.35 -9.46 -18.10
CA MET A 468 -3.79 -9.77 -16.78
C MET A 468 -2.27 -9.95 -16.91
N ASN A 469 -1.50 -9.31 -16.04
CA ASN A 469 -0.12 -9.66 -15.75
C ASN A 469 -0.10 -10.71 -14.62
N PRO A 470 0.22 -11.99 -14.90
CA PRO A 470 0.21 -13.04 -13.88
C PRO A 470 1.27 -12.84 -12.79
N SER A 471 2.35 -12.10 -13.07
CA SER A 471 3.46 -11.87 -12.14
C SER A 471 3.16 -10.79 -11.09
N THR A 472 2.23 -9.88 -11.37
CA THR A 472 1.83 -8.81 -10.42
C THR A 472 0.34 -8.90 -10.05
N CYS A 473 -0.36 -9.90 -10.59
CA CYS A 473 -1.81 -10.06 -10.49
C CYS A 473 -2.62 -8.81 -10.91
N THR A 474 -2.00 -7.92 -11.69
CA THR A 474 -2.60 -6.67 -12.12
C THR A 474 -3.31 -6.88 -13.45
N ILE A 475 -4.57 -6.47 -13.53
CA ILE A 475 -5.34 -6.40 -14.77
C ILE A 475 -5.34 -4.95 -15.21
N SER A 476 -4.93 -4.68 -16.45
CA SER A 476 -4.86 -3.31 -16.97
C SER A 476 -5.24 -3.25 -18.44
N GLY A 477 -5.70 -2.09 -18.88
CA GLY A 477 -5.92 -1.79 -20.29
C GLY A 477 -7.17 -0.97 -20.53
N LYS A 478 -7.57 -0.90 -21.81
CA LYS A 478 -8.75 -0.17 -22.28
C LYS A 478 -9.71 -1.15 -22.93
N PRO A 479 -10.85 -1.46 -22.30
CA PRO A 479 -11.77 -2.44 -22.86
C PRO A 479 -12.43 -1.88 -24.13
N THR A 480 -12.63 -2.72 -25.14
CA THR A 480 -13.21 -2.31 -26.44
C THR A 480 -14.63 -2.85 -26.66
N VAL A 481 -15.08 -3.76 -25.79
CA VAL A 481 -16.39 -4.43 -25.87
C VAL A 481 -17.15 -4.22 -24.57
N SER A 482 -18.42 -3.84 -24.68
CA SER A 482 -19.31 -3.65 -23.53
C SER A 482 -19.73 -4.99 -22.90
N ILE A 483 -19.82 -5.03 -21.57
CA ILE A 483 -20.32 -6.15 -20.79
C ILE A 483 -21.22 -5.61 -19.66
N SER A 484 -22.25 -6.38 -19.29
CA SER A 484 -22.97 -6.13 -18.04
C SER A 484 -22.04 -6.29 -16.84
N THR A 485 -22.42 -5.78 -15.67
CA THR A 485 -21.67 -5.98 -14.42
C THR A 485 -21.39 -7.46 -14.23
N THR A 486 -20.12 -7.84 -14.34
CA THR A 486 -19.65 -9.23 -14.29
C THR A 486 -18.67 -9.37 -13.14
N THR A 487 -18.86 -10.42 -12.33
CA THR A 487 -17.91 -10.78 -11.27
C THR A 487 -16.79 -11.62 -11.85
N PHE A 488 -15.55 -11.17 -11.63
CA PHE A 488 -14.34 -11.89 -11.99
C PHE A 488 -13.70 -12.46 -10.73
N THR A 489 -13.31 -13.72 -10.79
CA THR A 489 -12.53 -14.41 -9.75
C THR A 489 -11.08 -14.47 -10.18
N VAL A 490 -10.19 -13.97 -9.34
CA VAL A 490 -8.74 -14.09 -9.46
C VAL A 490 -8.24 -15.18 -8.52
N SER A 491 -7.43 -16.09 -9.04
CA SER A 491 -6.88 -17.23 -8.29
C SER A 491 -5.36 -17.23 -8.36
N SER A 492 -4.69 -17.51 -7.23
CA SER A 492 -3.22 -17.63 -7.12
C SER A 492 -2.86 -18.81 -6.21
N THR A 493 -1.74 -19.47 -6.48
CA THR A 493 -1.18 -20.50 -5.59
C THR A 493 0.19 -20.04 -5.11
N VAL A 494 0.33 -19.74 -3.83
CA VAL A 494 1.58 -19.27 -3.22
C VAL A 494 1.91 -20.16 -2.03
N ALA A 495 3.17 -20.61 -1.93
CA ALA A 495 3.65 -21.51 -0.88
C ALA A 495 2.79 -22.80 -0.72
N GLY A 496 2.24 -23.33 -1.83
CA GLY A 496 1.41 -24.53 -1.83
C GLY A 496 -0.04 -24.32 -1.38
N GLN A 497 -0.44 -23.11 -1.00
CA GLN A 497 -1.80 -22.73 -0.62
C GLN A 497 -2.50 -22.01 -1.77
N GLN A 498 -3.80 -22.26 -1.94
CA GLN A 498 -4.62 -21.62 -2.97
C GLN A 498 -5.39 -20.44 -2.38
N TYR A 499 -5.28 -19.29 -3.04
CA TYR A 499 -5.98 -18.05 -2.68
C TYR A 499 -6.92 -17.63 -3.81
N GLN A 500 -8.07 -17.09 -3.45
CA GLN A 500 -9.05 -16.54 -4.38
C GLN A 500 -9.56 -15.18 -3.92
N GLY A 501 -9.91 -14.33 -4.87
CA GLY A 501 -10.52 -13.02 -4.64
C GLY A 501 -11.43 -12.65 -5.78
N THR A 502 -12.33 -11.69 -5.56
CA THR A 502 -13.26 -11.24 -6.61
C THR A 502 -13.33 -9.73 -6.72
N PHE A 503 -13.61 -9.26 -7.94
CA PHE A 503 -14.01 -7.89 -8.22
C PHE A 503 -15.13 -7.89 -9.27
N THR A 504 -15.85 -6.78 -9.38
CA THR A 504 -16.88 -6.58 -10.41
C THR A 504 -16.41 -5.56 -11.44
N LEU A 505 -16.69 -5.83 -12.72
CA LEU A 505 -16.42 -4.91 -13.81
C LEU A 505 -17.67 -4.78 -14.69
N GLN A 506 -18.07 -3.54 -14.94
CA GLN A 506 -19.05 -3.17 -15.96
C GLN A 506 -18.34 -2.37 -17.06
N VAL A 507 -18.54 -2.75 -18.31
CA VAL A 507 -18.07 -1.97 -19.46
C VAL A 507 -19.27 -1.46 -20.23
N MET A 508 -19.45 -0.13 -20.23
CA MET A 508 -20.60 0.53 -20.83
C MET A 508 -20.31 0.98 -22.26
N SER A 509 -21.34 0.97 -23.11
CA SER A 509 -21.37 1.75 -24.34
C SER A 509 -22.19 3.03 -24.11
N CYS A 510 -21.92 4.08 -24.88
CA CYS A 510 -22.73 5.29 -24.83
C CYS A 510 -23.75 5.29 -25.96
N SER A 511 -25.03 5.37 -25.62
CA SER A 511 -26.15 5.44 -26.57
C SER A 511 -26.45 6.87 -27.04
N GLY A 512 -25.87 7.88 -26.40
CA GLY A 512 -25.99 9.29 -26.76
C GLY A 512 -24.66 9.90 -27.16
N THR A 513 -24.43 11.15 -26.77
CA THR A 513 -23.16 11.84 -26.99
C THR A 513 -22.20 11.52 -25.86
N LEU A 514 -21.03 10.98 -26.20
CA LEU A 514 -19.97 10.79 -25.23
C LEU A 514 -19.25 12.13 -24.99
N LEU A 515 -19.25 12.57 -23.74
CA LEU A 515 -18.58 13.80 -23.33
C LEU A 515 -17.30 13.44 -22.57
N LYS A 516 -16.18 13.96 -23.05
CA LYS A 516 -14.90 13.99 -22.34
C LYS A 516 -14.77 15.31 -21.60
N VAL A 517 -14.97 15.28 -20.29
CA VAL A 517 -14.85 16.44 -19.41
C VAL A 517 -13.42 16.52 -18.92
N LEU A 518 -12.66 17.50 -19.42
CA LEU A 518 -11.27 17.73 -19.02
C LEU A 518 -11.23 18.91 -18.03
N ARG A 519 -10.67 18.66 -16.86
CA ARG A 519 -10.45 19.66 -15.82
C ARG A 519 -8.96 19.90 -15.63
N THR A 520 -8.49 21.08 -15.99
CA THR A 520 -7.10 21.52 -15.77
C THR A 520 -6.98 22.29 -14.47
N TYR A 521 -6.48 21.66 -13.42
CA TYR A 521 -6.27 22.30 -12.14
C TYR A 521 -4.94 23.06 -12.12
N LYS A 522 -4.92 24.19 -11.40
CA LYS A 522 -3.70 24.92 -11.04
C LYS A 522 -3.54 24.86 -9.53
N THR A 523 -2.87 25.82 -8.91
CA THR A 523 -2.80 25.89 -7.45
C THR A 523 -4.19 26.06 -6.85
N ASN A 524 -4.41 25.50 -5.66
CA ASN A 524 -5.67 25.56 -4.92
C ASN A 524 -6.85 24.84 -5.57
N GLY A 525 -6.59 23.76 -6.33
CA GLY A 525 -7.65 22.97 -6.97
C GLY A 525 -8.70 22.41 -6.00
N TYR A 526 -8.34 22.19 -4.74
CA TYR A 526 -9.23 21.69 -3.69
C TYR A 526 -10.38 22.66 -3.31
N TYR A 527 -10.29 23.95 -3.62
CA TYR A 527 -11.40 24.89 -3.43
C TYR A 527 -12.38 24.91 -4.61
N GLU A 528 -12.10 24.20 -5.69
CA GLU A 528 -12.83 24.29 -6.95
C GLU A 528 -13.83 23.13 -7.06
N SER A 529 -15.09 23.40 -7.43
CA SER A 529 -16.13 22.40 -7.61
C SER A 529 -16.89 22.62 -8.92
N PHE A 530 -17.49 21.55 -9.43
CA PHE A 530 -18.40 21.66 -10.57
C PHE A 530 -19.36 20.47 -10.62
N ASN A 531 -20.50 20.66 -11.26
CA ASN A 531 -21.40 19.56 -11.60
C ASN A 531 -21.99 19.73 -13.00
N ILE A 532 -22.37 18.61 -13.60
CA ILE A 532 -23.07 18.54 -14.88
C ILE A 532 -24.36 17.76 -14.67
N LYS A 533 -25.49 18.41 -14.91
CA LYS A 533 -26.82 17.81 -14.78
C LYS A 533 -27.67 18.04 -16.01
N GLU A 534 -28.53 17.08 -16.33
CA GLU A 534 -29.48 17.19 -17.42
C GLU A 534 -30.60 18.17 -17.03
N LYS A 535 -30.90 19.14 -17.90
CA LYS A 535 -31.74 20.31 -17.53
C LYS A 535 -33.19 19.92 -17.25
N ALA A 536 -33.75 18.93 -17.94
CA ALA A 536 -35.17 18.58 -17.84
C ALA A 536 -35.47 17.69 -16.62
N SER A 537 -34.70 16.61 -16.45
CA SER A 537 -34.82 15.60 -15.40
C SER A 537 -34.08 15.97 -14.12
N GLN A 538 -33.16 16.95 -14.17
CA GLN A 538 -32.22 17.27 -13.09
C GLN A 538 -31.28 16.11 -12.72
N GLN A 539 -31.15 15.08 -13.56
CA GLN A 539 -30.23 13.98 -13.34
C GLN A 539 -28.78 14.48 -13.38
N ILE A 540 -28.04 14.27 -12.29
CA ILE A 540 -26.61 14.59 -12.20
C ILE A 540 -25.83 13.47 -12.90
N LEU A 541 -25.02 13.82 -13.90
CA LEU A 541 -24.11 12.89 -14.58
C LEU A 541 -22.69 12.94 -14.02
N LEU A 542 -22.28 14.08 -13.47
CA LEU A 542 -20.96 14.27 -12.87
C LEU A 542 -21.05 15.32 -11.77
N ASN A 543 -20.45 15.04 -10.63
CA ASN A 543 -20.34 15.98 -9.52
C ASN A 543 -18.97 15.86 -8.86
N VAL A 544 -18.26 16.99 -8.76
CA VAL A 544 -17.00 17.12 -8.05
C VAL A 544 -17.21 18.17 -6.97
N ALA A 545 -17.30 17.72 -5.71
CA ALA A 545 -17.47 18.58 -4.55
C ALA A 545 -16.15 19.25 -4.15
N TYR A 546 -16.19 20.30 -3.32
CA TYR A 546 -14.95 20.86 -2.77
C TYR A 546 -14.15 19.80 -2.00
N ASN A 547 -12.82 19.91 -2.05
CA ASN A 547 -11.89 19.09 -1.28
C ASN A 547 -12.12 17.57 -1.43
N SER A 548 -12.43 17.11 -2.64
CA SER A 548 -12.68 15.71 -2.99
C SER A 548 -11.50 15.08 -3.74
N GLY A 549 -10.26 15.47 -3.42
CA GLY A 549 -9.04 14.91 -4.02
C GLY A 549 -8.60 15.58 -5.33
N GLN A 550 -9.01 16.81 -5.59
CA GLN A 550 -8.53 17.61 -6.72
C GLN A 550 -7.01 17.82 -6.61
N PRO A 551 -6.23 17.49 -7.64
CA PRO A 551 -4.79 17.71 -7.64
C PRO A 551 -4.45 19.18 -7.88
N ASN A 552 -3.24 19.60 -7.52
CA ASN A 552 -2.68 20.88 -7.94
C ASN A 552 -1.82 20.68 -9.19
N ASN A 553 -1.97 21.56 -10.18
CA ASN A 553 -1.15 21.57 -11.41
C ASN A 553 -1.24 20.31 -12.27
N GLU A 554 -2.35 19.58 -12.20
CA GLU A 554 -2.60 18.37 -13.00
C GLU A 554 -3.96 18.45 -13.72
N ASP A 555 -4.09 17.63 -14.76
CA ASP A 555 -5.35 17.42 -15.45
C ASP A 555 -6.11 16.21 -14.88
N ARG A 556 -7.43 16.32 -14.82
CA ARG A 556 -8.35 15.20 -14.59
C ARG A 556 -9.32 15.09 -15.75
N THR A 557 -9.60 13.86 -16.18
CA THR A 557 -10.56 13.57 -17.25
C THR A 557 -11.68 12.70 -16.69
N TYR A 558 -12.92 13.04 -17.05
CA TYR A 558 -14.10 12.23 -16.78
C TYR A 558 -14.81 11.92 -18.10
N ILE A 559 -15.32 10.70 -18.22
CA ILE A 559 -16.16 10.30 -19.37
C ILE A 559 -17.59 10.14 -18.89
N ILE A 560 -18.53 10.85 -19.53
CA ILE A 560 -19.96 10.71 -19.26
C ILE A 560 -20.73 10.51 -20.56
N CYS A 561 -21.82 9.75 -20.50
CA CYS A 561 -22.73 9.59 -21.62
C CYS A 561 -23.94 10.51 -21.47
N ALA A 562 -24.05 11.48 -22.37
CA ALA A 562 -25.17 12.41 -22.43
C ALA A 562 -26.25 11.90 -23.39
N THR A 563 -27.40 11.47 -22.85
CA THR A 563 -28.55 10.98 -23.63
C THR A 563 -29.64 12.02 -23.84
N GLY A 564 -29.76 13.00 -22.93
CA GLY A 564 -30.60 14.18 -23.08
C GLY A 564 -30.02 15.26 -24.00
N SER A 565 -30.72 16.39 -24.12
CA SER A 565 -30.36 17.49 -25.02
C SER A 565 -29.51 18.57 -24.34
N ILE A 566 -30.11 19.30 -23.39
CA ILE A 566 -29.47 20.42 -22.69
C ILE A 566 -28.99 19.97 -21.32
N TYR A 567 -27.74 20.29 -21.01
CA TYR A 567 -27.13 20.10 -19.70
C TYR A 567 -26.76 21.44 -19.10
N VAL A 568 -26.89 21.54 -17.78
CA VAL A 568 -26.40 22.68 -17.01
C VAL A 568 -25.06 22.27 -16.41
N VAL A 569 -24.02 23.02 -16.77
CA VAL A 569 -22.71 22.95 -16.13
C VAL A 569 -22.65 24.06 -15.10
N THR A 570 -22.62 23.68 -13.83
CA THR A 570 -22.43 24.61 -12.71
C THR A 570 -20.97 24.57 -12.29
N ILE A 571 -20.32 25.73 -12.24
CA ILE A 571 -18.95 25.90 -11.78
C ILE A 571 -18.93 26.79 -10.54
N ASP A 572 -18.16 26.41 -9.53
CA ASP A 572 -18.21 27.05 -8.22
C ASP A 572 -16.84 26.96 -7.49
N SER A 573 -16.65 27.78 -6.47
CA SER A 573 -15.46 27.77 -5.62
C SER A 573 -15.77 28.26 -4.20
N SER A 574 -15.08 27.68 -3.21
CA SER A 574 -15.10 28.18 -1.82
C SER A 574 -14.20 29.41 -1.61
N ILE A 575 -13.54 29.89 -2.67
CA ILE A 575 -12.85 31.17 -2.74
C ILE A 575 -13.38 31.97 -3.94
N ASN A 576 -12.98 33.23 -4.08
CA ASN A 576 -13.59 34.14 -5.05
C ASN A 576 -13.31 33.81 -6.54
N TYR A 577 -12.34 32.95 -6.86
CA TYR A 577 -11.96 32.66 -8.24
C TYR A 577 -11.17 31.35 -8.35
N TRP A 578 -11.25 30.71 -9.52
CA TRP A 578 -10.26 29.71 -9.93
C TRP A 578 -9.00 30.40 -10.43
N GLN A 579 -7.84 29.78 -10.23
CA GLN A 579 -6.56 30.35 -10.67
C GLN A 579 -6.53 30.62 -12.17
N SER A 580 -5.66 31.57 -12.59
CA SER A 580 -5.46 31.85 -14.01
C SER A 580 -5.06 30.57 -14.75
N SER A 581 -5.64 30.36 -15.94
CA SER A 581 -5.49 29.14 -16.74
C SER A 581 -6.04 27.84 -16.13
N SER A 582 -6.79 27.92 -15.04
CA SER A 582 -7.60 26.82 -14.50
C SER A 582 -8.93 26.77 -15.28
N PHE A 583 -9.16 25.72 -16.08
CA PHE A 583 -10.33 25.61 -16.97
C PHE A 583 -11.03 24.24 -16.91
N LEU A 584 -12.35 24.27 -17.06
CA LEU A 584 -13.18 23.11 -17.34
C LEU A 584 -13.51 23.11 -18.84
N TYR A 585 -13.18 22.02 -19.53
CA TYR A 585 -13.53 21.79 -20.92
C TYR A 585 -14.56 20.66 -21.00
N VAL A 586 -15.64 20.88 -21.74
CA VAL A 586 -16.60 19.82 -22.09
C VAL A 586 -16.44 19.55 -23.57
N ASN A 587 -15.93 18.36 -23.88
CA ASN A 587 -15.61 17.96 -25.24
C ASN A 587 -16.57 16.85 -25.71
N ALA A 588 -17.37 17.12 -26.74
CA ALA A 588 -18.22 16.14 -27.39
C ALA A 588 -17.38 15.30 -28.36
N VAL A 589 -17.27 14.00 -28.11
CA VAL A 589 -16.37 13.13 -28.88
C VAL A 589 -16.93 12.86 -30.28
N LEU A 590 -16.07 13.02 -31.29
CA LEU A 590 -16.38 12.80 -32.70
C LEU A 590 -15.97 11.37 -33.12
N SER A 591 -14.71 11.01 -32.88
CA SER A 591 -14.15 9.71 -33.23
C SER A 591 -12.80 9.52 -32.51
N GLY A 592 -12.65 8.43 -31.75
CA GLY A 592 -11.41 8.16 -31.01
C GLY A 592 -11.03 9.33 -30.10
N ASN A 593 -9.91 9.99 -30.42
CA ASN A 593 -9.41 11.15 -29.68
C ASN A 593 -9.83 12.52 -30.27
N GLU A 594 -10.53 12.54 -31.40
CA GLU A 594 -11.07 13.76 -32.01
C GLU A 594 -12.37 14.17 -31.32
N TYR A 595 -12.52 15.45 -31.00
CA TYR A 595 -13.66 15.99 -30.28
C TYR A 595 -13.96 17.44 -30.67
N GLU A 596 -15.17 17.89 -30.36
CA GLU A 596 -15.60 19.28 -30.42
C GLU A 596 -15.68 19.87 -29.00
N THR A 597 -15.06 21.02 -28.75
CA THR A 597 -15.15 21.68 -27.44
C THR A 597 -16.42 22.53 -27.39
N ILE A 598 -17.47 21.99 -26.80
CA ILE A 598 -18.76 22.66 -26.69
C ILE A 598 -18.85 23.61 -25.49
N ALA A 599 -17.92 23.51 -24.54
CA ALA A 599 -17.76 24.50 -23.48
C ALA A 599 -16.32 24.58 -22.98
N ARG A 600 -15.88 25.80 -22.69
CA ARG A 600 -14.63 26.11 -21.96
C ARG A 600 -14.94 27.15 -20.90
N LEU A 601 -14.91 26.75 -19.63
CA LEU A 601 -15.44 27.52 -18.51
C LEU A 601 -14.39 27.72 -17.43
N ARG A 602 -14.51 28.84 -16.69
CA ARG A 602 -13.73 29.16 -15.49
C ARG A 602 -14.62 29.94 -14.52
N TYR A 603 -14.47 29.68 -13.23
CA TYR A 603 -15.12 30.46 -12.17
C TYR A 603 -14.28 31.70 -11.80
N ASP A 604 -14.94 32.85 -11.76
CA ASP A 604 -14.37 34.11 -11.29
C ASP A 604 -15.49 35.07 -10.89
N SER A 605 -15.74 35.21 -9.59
CA SER A 605 -16.81 36.07 -9.06
C SER A 605 -16.56 37.56 -9.33
N TYR A 606 -15.31 38.00 -9.52
CA TYR A 606 -15.00 39.39 -9.81
C TYR A 606 -15.36 39.80 -11.24
N GLN A 607 -15.43 38.84 -12.16
CA GLN A 607 -15.80 39.09 -13.56
C GLN A 607 -17.32 39.11 -13.78
N GLY A 608 -18.12 38.77 -12.77
CA GLY A 608 -19.58 38.68 -12.88
C GLY A 608 -20.04 37.64 -13.91
N LEU A 609 -19.19 36.65 -14.22
CA LEU A 609 -19.58 35.54 -15.09
C LEU A 609 -20.62 34.69 -14.36
N PRO A 610 -21.70 34.25 -15.02
CA PRO A 610 -22.67 33.40 -14.35
C PRO A 610 -22.00 32.10 -13.85
N GLU A 611 -22.61 31.38 -12.92
CA GLU A 611 -22.08 30.11 -12.41
C GLU A 611 -22.64 28.92 -13.22
N ASP A 612 -23.86 29.05 -13.71
CA ASP A 612 -24.54 28.05 -14.54
C ASP A 612 -24.37 28.34 -16.03
N ARG A 613 -24.04 27.31 -16.82
CA ARG A 613 -24.02 27.37 -18.29
C ARG A 613 -24.83 26.24 -18.90
N ASN A 614 -25.75 26.59 -19.78
CA ASN A 614 -26.40 25.61 -20.64
C ASN A 614 -25.42 25.18 -21.75
N ILE A 615 -25.27 23.88 -21.93
CA ILE A 615 -24.59 23.28 -23.09
C ILE A 615 -25.57 22.36 -23.80
N ASN A 616 -25.53 22.34 -25.13
CA ASN A 616 -26.28 21.37 -25.92
C ASN A 616 -25.34 20.22 -26.29
N ALA A 617 -25.59 19.04 -25.74
CA ALA A 617 -24.78 17.86 -26.02
C ALA A 617 -25.36 17.03 -27.18
N GLN A 618 -26.57 17.33 -27.65
CA GLN A 618 -27.22 16.56 -28.71
C GLN A 618 -26.69 16.97 -30.09
N TRP A 619 -26.23 15.99 -30.86
CA TRP A 619 -25.86 16.19 -32.26
C TRP A 619 -27.10 16.41 -33.13
N ALA A 620 -27.14 17.52 -33.88
CA ALA A 620 -28.12 17.73 -34.94
C ALA A 620 -27.80 16.85 -36.17
N VAL A 621 -26.51 16.70 -36.48
CA VAL A 621 -25.97 15.70 -37.40
C VAL A 621 -24.83 14.98 -36.68
N GLY A 622 -25.00 13.69 -36.43
CA GLY A 622 -24.08 12.89 -35.63
C GLY A 622 -22.79 12.53 -36.37
N PRO A 623 -21.67 12.31 -35.65
CA PRO A 623 -20.45 11.76 -36.24
C PRO A 623 -20.74 10.41 -36.94
N SER A 624 -20.17 10.22 -38.12
CA SER A 624 -20.34 8.99 -38.94
C SER A 624 -21.79 8.66 -39.36
N GLN A 625 -22.75 9.56 -39.15
CA GLN A 625 -24.11 9.41 -39.67
C GLN A 625 -24.09 9.23 -41.20
N SER A 626 -25.09 8.55 -41.77
CA SER A 626 -25.23 8.45 -43.22
C SER A 626 -25.60 9.80 -43.83
N TRP A 627 -25.04 10.11 -45.00
CA TRP A 627 -25.30 11.32 -45.77
C TRP A 627 -25.75 10.96 -47.18
N GLN A 628 -26.56 11.85 -47.76
CA GLN A 628 -26.82 11.82 -49.18
C GLN A 628 -25.58 12.32 -49.93
N TYR A 629 -25.25 11.72 -51.07
CA TYR A 629 -24.13 12.13 -51.89
C TYR A 629 -24.47 12.15 -53.39
N LYS A 630 -23.74 12.98 -54.14
CA LYS A 630 -23.71 12.98 -55.60
C LYS A 630 -22.27 13.24 -56.05
N MET A 631 -21.74 12.36 -56.90
CA MET A 631 -20.36 12.45 -57.39
C MET A 631 -20.36 12.87 -58.84
N GLY A 632 -19.42 13.74 -59.22
CA GLY A 632 -19.16 14.05 -60.63
C GLY A 632 -20.10 15.07 -61.27
N ASP A 633 -21.16 15.51 -60.58
CA ASP A 633 -22.23 16.32 -61.15
C ASP A 633 -22.56 17.53 -60.25
N VAL A 634 -22.90 18.68 -60.85
CA VAL A 634 -23.35 19.89 -60.15
C VAL A 634 -24.65 20.41 -60.77
N PRO A 635 -25.80 19.84 -60.37
CA PRO A 635 -27.12 20.26 -60.84
C PRO A 635 -27.45 21.71 -60.43
N ALA A 636 -28.30 22.37 -61.22
CA ALA A 636 -28.90 23.63 -60.80
C ALA A 636 -29.73 23.41 -59.53
N ASN A 637 -29.50 24.24 -58.50
CA ASN A 637 -30.15 24.13 -57.19
C ASN A 637 -29.92 22.77 -56.47
N TRP A 638 -28.74 22.17 -56.63
CA TRP A 638 -28.36 20.88 -56.02
C TRP A 638 -28.63 20.81 -54.51
N GLN A 639 -28.65 21.95 -53.82
CA GLN A 639 -28.99 22.07 -52.40
C GLN A 639 -30.42 21.56 -52.11
N THR A 640 -31.34 21.70 -53.06
CA THR A 640 -32.78 21.37 -52.92
C THR A 640 -33.25 20.20 -53.80
N GLU A 641 -32.45 19.78 -54.78
CA GLU A 641 -32.81 18.71 -55.74
C GLU A 641 -32.99 17.33 -55.07
N ALA A 642 -33.98 16.56 -55.52
CA ALA A 642 -34.21 15.17 -55.08
C ALA A 642 -33.29 14.15 -55.81
N GLY A 643 -33.39 12.86 -55.46
CA GLY A 643 -32.79 11.77 -56.25
C GLY A 643 -31.32 11.44 -55.92
N TRP A 644 -30.84 11.77 -54.72
CA TRP A 644 -29.46 11.51 -54.30
C TRP A 644 -29.27 10.09 -53.77
N GLN A 645 -28.06 9.55 -53.89
CA GLN A 645 -27.70 8.27 -53.26
C GLN A 645 -27.31 8.49 -51.80
N THR A 646 -27.30 7.43 -50.97
CA THR A 646 -26.92 7.52 -49.54
C THR A 646 -25.78 6.57 -49.24
N ALA A 647 -24.81 7.03 -48.46
CA ALA A 647 -23.73 6.21 -47.91
C ALA A 647 -23.23 6.79 -46.58
N SER A 648 -22.35 6.07 -45.90
CA SER A 648 -21.70 6.53 -44.67
C SER A 648 -20.20 6.73 -44.91
N MET A 649 -19.57 7.43 -43.97
CA MET A 649 -18.12 7.63 -43.96
C MET A 649 -17.36 6.31 -44.16
N GLY A 650 -16.41 6.30 -45.10
CA GLY A 650 -15.62 5.11 -45.48
C GLY A 650 -16.22 4.26 -46.59
N SER A 651 -17.47 4.52 -47.01
CA SER A 651 -18.16 3.74 -48.06
C SER A 651 -18.61 4.57 -49.27
N PHE A 652 -18.29 5.87 -49.31
CA PHE A 652 -18.57 6.70 -50.48
C PHE A 652 -17.76 6.23 -51.70
N PRO A 653 -18.37 6.09 -52.89
CA PRO A 653 -17.62 5.73 -54.09
C PRO A 653 -16.70 6.87 -54.53
N ALA A 654 -15.67 6.55 -55.31
CA ALA A 654 -14.81 7.55 -55.93
C ALA A 654 -15.62 8.44 -56.89
N SER A 655 -15.34 9.73 -56.90
CA SER A 655 -15.92 10.65 -57.89
C SER A 655 -15.21 10.53 -59.23
N THR A 656 -15.97 10.70 -60.31
CA THR A 656 -15.46 10.66 -61.69
C THR A 656 -14.72 11.94 -62.09
N ASN A 657 -14.83 13.01 -61.29
CA ASN A 657 -14.07 14.25 -61.44
C ASN A 657 -13.72 14.86 -60.07
N THR A 658 -13.34 16.14 -60.03
CA THR A 658 -12.89 16.85 -58.83
C THR A 658 -14.00 17.25 -57.86
N ILE A 659 -15.26 16.95 -58.17
CA ILE A 659 -16.43 17.36 -57.38
C ILE A 659 -17.01 16.20 -56.58
N GLN A 660 -17.27 16.48 -55.30
CA GLN A 660 -18.03 15.62 -54.41
C GLN A 660 -19.07 16.50 -53.71
N LEU A 661 -20.35 16.15 -53.84
CA LEU A 661 -21.42 16.84 -53.14
C LEU A 661 -22.00 15.93 -52.06
N TYR A 662 -22.28 16.52 -50.91
CA TYR A 662 -22.87 15.86 -49.75
C TYR A 662 -24.04 16.68 -49.24
N LYS A 663 -25.12 16.01 -48.82
CA LYS A 663 -26.32 16.64 -48.28
C LYS A 663 -26.87 15.85 -47.10
N ASN A 664 -27.35 16.58 -46.10
CA ASN A 664 -28.08 16.03 -44.98
C ASN A 664 -29.24 16.98 -44.62
N THR A 665 -30.26 16.44 -43.96
CA THR A 665 -31.41 17.20 -43.48
C THR A 665 -31.68 16.80 -42.04
N PHE A 666 -31.82 17.80 -41.17
CA PHE A 666 -32.06 17.63 -39.76
C PHE A 666 -33.06 18.68 -39.27
N ASN A 667 -33.69 18.42 -38.13
CA ASN A 667 -34.62 19.35 -37.50
C ASN A 667 -34.02 19.88 -36.20
N VAL A 668 -34.19 21.16 -35.94
CA VAL A 668 -33.88 21.79 -34.65
C VAL A 668 -35.19 22.10 -33.94
N ASN A 669 -35.48 21.37 -32.86
CA ASN A 669 -36.78 21.44 -32.18
C ASN A 669 -37.03 22.80 -31.50
N SER A 670 -35.97 23.50 -31.09
CA SER A 670 -36.05 24.81 -30.43
C SER A 670 -34.74 25.56 -30.59
N LEU A 671 -34.84 26.87 -30.86
CA LEU A 671 -33.72 27.81 -30.85
C LEU A 671 -33.63 28.61 -29.54
N ASN A 672 -34.53 28.36 -28.58
CA ASN A 672 -34.42 28.94 -27.24
C ASN A 672 -33.11 28.50 -26.59
N ASP A 673 -32.38 29.45 -26.00
CA ASP A 673 -31.06 29.25 -25.39
C ASP A 673 -29.93 28.82 -26.36
N VAL A 674 -30.11 28.97 -27.68
CA VAL A 674 -29.06 28.68 -28.68
C VAL A 674 -28.39 29.96 -29.16
N ALA A 675 -27.09 30.12 -28.84
CA ALA A 675 -26.31 31.29 -29.27
C ALA A 675 -25.74 31.14 -30.70
N GLY A 676 -25.48 29.91 -31.13
CA GLY A 676 -24.85 29.59 -32.41
C GLY A 676 -24.72 28.08 -32.57
N PHE A 677 -24.07 27.66 -33.63
CA PHE A 677 -23.79 26.26 -33.93
C PHE A 677 -22.36 26.11 -34.43
N VAL A 678 -21.83 24.90 -34.26
CA VAL A 678 -20.51 24.53 -34.78
C VAL A 678 -20.69 23.43 -35.81
N ILE A 679 -20.00 23.58 -36.94
CA ILE A 679 -19.86 22.53 -37.94
C ILE A 679 -18.43 22.00 -37.87
N SER A 680 -18.28 20.72 -37.58
CA SER A 680 -16.99 20.02 -37.62
C SER A 680 -16.93 19.21 -38.92
N LEU A 681 -16.11 19.62 -39.88
CA LEU A 681 -16.02 19.01 -41.22
C LEU A 681 -14.69 18.31 -41.44
N ARG A 682 -14.73 17.06 -41.91
CA ARG A 682 -13.53 16.27 -42.19
C ARG A 682 -13.20 16.26 -43.69
N TYR A 683 -12.23 17.06 -44.11
CA TYR A 683 -11.87 17.22 -45.53
C TYR A 683 -10.38 17.63 -45.73
N VAL A 684 -9.86 17.45 -46.96
CA VAL A 684 -8.48 17.80 -47.34
C VAL A 684 -8.39 18.94 -48.35
N TYR A 685 -9.23 18.96 -49.38
CA TYR A 685 -9.12 19.92 -50.48
C TYR A 685 -9.99 21.17 -50.24
N GLY A 686 -10.49 21.82 -51.29
CA GLY A 686 -11.43 22.94 -51.16
C GLY A 686 -12.81 22.47 -50.68
N CYS A 687 -13.50 23.32 -49.92
CA CYS A 687 -14.83 23.05 -49.37
C CYS A 687 -15.70 24.31 -49.43
N ILE A 688 -16.97 24.12 -49.81
CA ILE A 688 -18.03 25.13 -49.70
C ILE A 688 -19.18 24.49 -48.93
N VAL A 689 -19.77 25.25 -48.00
CA VAL A 689 -20.89 24.80 -47.17
C VAL A 689 -22.06 25.73 -47.36
N TYR A 690 -23.22 25.13 -47.64
CA TYR A 690 -24.50 25.83 -47.65
C TYR A 690 -25.35 25.34 -46.48
N MET A 691 -25.99 26.28 -45.78
CA MET A 691 -27.02 26.01 -44.79
C MET A 691 -28.29 26.74 -45.24
N ASN A 692 -29.40 26.01 -45.43
CA ASN A 692 -30.68 26.57 -45.88
C ASN A 692 -30.55 27.51 -47.11
N ASN A 693 -29.81 27.06 -48.13
CA ASN A 693 -29.48 27.78 -49.38
C ASN A 693 -28.58 29.02 -49.23
N VAL A 694 -28.01 29.25 -48.04
CA VAL A 694 -27.07 30.33 -47.80
C VAL A 694 -25.66 29.78 -47.69
N GLU A 695 -24.71 30.35 -48.43
CA GLU A 695 -23.29 30.01 -48.27
C GLU A 695 -22.80 30.49 -46.89
N VAL A 696 -22.35 29.57 -46.05
CA VAL A 696 -21.89 29.87 -44.68
C VAL A 696 -20.40 29.69 -44.50
N PHE A 697 -19.74 28.98 -45.43
CA PHE A 697 -18.30 28.77 -45.39
C PHE A 697 -17.75 28.45 -46.78
N ARG A 698 -16.57 28.99 -47.06
CA ARG A 698 -15.80 28.69 -48.26
C ARG A 698 -14.32 28.69 -47.92
N ASN A 699 -13.62 27.64 -48.35
CA ASN A 699 -12.17 27.55 -48.28
C ASN A 699 -11.66 26.87 -49.55
N GLY A 700 -10.67 27.48 -50.19
CA GLY A 700 -9.96 26.82 -51.29
C GLY A 700 -10.72 26.67 -52.60
N VAL A 701 -11.86 27.32 -52.82
CA VAL A 701 -12.65 27.23 -54.08
C VAL A 701 -13.02 28.62 -54.59
N THR A 702 -12.75 28.91 -55.87
CA THR A 702 -13.02 30.23 -56.49
C THR A 702 -14.25 30.18 -57.39
N GLY A 703 -15.09 31.23 -57.33
CA GLY A 703 -16.27 31.37 -58.18
C GLY A 703 -17.41 30.39 -57.86
N ASP A 704 -18.37 30.33 -58.77
CA ASP A 704 -19.50 29.40 -58.70
C ASP A 704 -19.04 27.96 -58.93
N LEU A 705 -19.69 27.02 -58.24
CA LEU A 705 -19.33 25.61 -58.33
C LEU A 705 -19.77 25.02 -59.69
N SER A 706 -18.86 24.29 -60.32
CA SER A 706 -19.07 23.57 -61.58
C SER A 706 -18.33 22.23 -61.57
N THR A 707 -18.64 21.36 -62.53
CA THR A 707 -17.91 20.08 -62.72
C THR A 707 -16.42 20.25 -63.07
N SER A 708 -15.98 21.47 -63.40
CA SER A 708 -14.58 21.83 -63.66
C SER A 708 -13.90 22.56 -62.50
N SER A 709 -14.59 22.79 -61.38
CA SER A 709 -13.97 23.49 -60.24
C SER A 709 -12.88 22.65 -59.59
N THR A 710 -11.78 23.30 -59.23
CA THR A 710 -10.61 22.68 -58.60
C THR A 710 -10.28 23.39 -57.30
N ALA A 711 -9.62 22.67 -56.39
CA ALA A 711 -9.14 23.23 -55.14
C ALA A 711 -7.90 24.10 -55.38
N THR A 712 -7.87 25.27 -54.76
CA THR A 712 -6.73 26.22 -54.79
C THR A 712 -5.77 26.04 -53.63
N ASN A 713 -6.18 25.28 -52.60
CA ASN A 713 -5.35 24.86 -51.47
C ASN A 713 -5.75 23.45 -51.00
N ASN A 714 -4.94 22.88 -50.09
CA ASN A 714 -5.26 21.65 -49.40
C ASN A 714 -4.61 21.59 -48.00
N TYR A 715 -5.15 20.72 -47.16
CA TYR A 715 -4.54 20.30 -45.91
C TYR A 715 -3.69 19.05 -46.12
N ASN A 716 -2.69 18.83 -45.25
CA ASN A 716 -1.80 17.67 -45.34
C ASN A 716 -2.45 16.37 -44.87
N ASN A 717 -3.45 16.46 -43.98
CA ASN A 717 -4.10 15.31 -43.36
C ASN A 717 -5.63 15.46 -43.39
N ILE A 718 -6.35 14.34 -43.45
CA ILE A 718 -7.81 14.31 -43.33
C ILE A 718 -8.19 14.37 -41.84
N LEU A 719 -8.52 15.57 -41.35
CA LEU A 719 -8.90 15.86 -39.97
C LEU A 719 -10.20 16.69 -39.93
N TYR A 720 -10.85 16.76 -38.77
CA TYR A 720 -11.98 17.68 -38.56
C TYR A 720 -11.52 19.15 -38.46
N HIS A 721 -12.21 20.03 -39.17
CA HIS A 721 -12.05 21.48 -39.14
C HIS A 721 -13.33 22.12 -38.61
N GLN A 722 -13.20 23.06 -37.69
CA GLN A 722 -14.32 23.62 -36.92
C GLN A 722 -14.72 24.97 -37.46
N ILE A 723 -16.02 25.17 -37.66
CA ILE A 723 -16.61 26.42 -38.15
C ILE A 723 -17.72 26.81 -37.18
N SER A 724 -17.52 27.92 -36.46
CA SER A 724 -18.53 28.46 -35.54
C SER A 724 -19.32 29.58 -36.20
N LEU A 725 -20.65 29.47 -36.17
CA LEU A 725 -21.55 30.41 -36.82
C LEU A 725 -22.67 30.82 -35.85
N PRO A 726 -23.16 32.07 -35.90
CA PRO A 726 -24.34 32.48 -35.15
C PRO A 726 -25.59 31.83 -35.76
N VAL A 727 -26.69 31.73 -35.01
CA VAL A 727 -27.99 31.30 -35.58
C VAL A 727 -28.47 32.28 -36.65
N LYS A 728 -28.18 33.57 -36.45
CA LYS A 728 -28.58 34.67 -37.32
C LYS A 728 -27.46 35.70 -37.42
N THR A 729 -27.18 36.21 -38.62
CA THR A 729 -26.22 37.31 -38.82
C THR A 729 -26.79 38.65 -38.35
N MET A 730 -25.91 39.61 -38.06
CA MET A 730 -26.33 41.00 -37.87
C MET A 730 -26.53 41.68 -39.23
N ALA A 731 -27.50 42.59 -39.32
CA ALA A 731 -27.63 43.45 -40.49
C ALA A 731 -26.46 44.45 -40.54
N ILE A 732 -25.87 44.65 -41.72
CA ILE A 732 -24.75 45.59 -41.93
C ILE A 732 -25.08 46.48 -43.13
N GLY A 733 -25.33 47.77 -42.88
CA GLY A 733 -25.81 48.69 -43.92
C GLY A 733 -27.14 48.23 -44.51
N ASP A 734 -27.19 48.10 -45.84
CA ASP A 734 -28.37 47.62 -46.57
C ASP A 734 -28.46 46.08 -46.67
N GLN A 735 -27.51 45.34 -46.11
CA GLN A 735 -27.55 43.87 -46.11
C GLN A 735 -28.44 43.37 -44.97
N PRO A 736 -29.58 42.72 -45.27
CA PRO A 736 -30.47 42.21 -44.23
C PRO A 736 -29.82 41.08 -43.45
N ALA A 737 -30.23 40.93 -42.19
CA ALA A 737 -29.84 39.79 -41.37
C ALA A 737 -30.35 38.47 -41.98
N VAL A 738 -29.50 37.44 -41.96
CA VAL A 738 -29.79 36.12 -42.53
C VAL A 738 -29.92 35.10 -41.40
N ASN A 739 -31.03 34.36 -41.38
CA ASN A 739 -31.19 33.22 -40.49
C ASN A 739 -30.53 31.99 -41.14
N TYR A 740 -29.56 31.39 -40.48
CA TYR A 740 -28.92 30.17 -40.98
C TYR A 740 -29.68 28.91 -40.57
N ILE A 741 -30.29 28.88 -39.38
CA ILE A 741 -31.08 27.74 -38.86
C ILE A 741 -32.54 28.14 -38.69
#